data_AF-A0A7C3KUY6-F1
#
_entry.id   AF-A0A7C3KUY6-F1
#
_cell.length_a   1.000
_cell.length_b   1.000
_cell.length_c   1.000
_cell.angle_alpha   90.00
_cell.angle_beta   90.00
_cell.angle_gamma   90.00
#
_symmetry.space_group_name_H-M   'P 1'
#
loop_
_entity.id
_entity.type
_entity.pdbx_description
1 polymer ?
#
loop_
_entity_poly.entity_id
_entity_poly.type
_entity_poly.pdbx_seq_one_letter_code
_entity_poly.pdbx_strand_id
1 'polypeptide(L)'
;MIRKALPILIVTLLAALAFGQPTGYADTPVRINCGILLLPGTSGPGGEPTNADPYVFFNMERRSDLRPPAWEFVNPLAPGSVTPAIAQRWANITGGTPYQVGQPLLKNMAAYWEVDLGAVGTDQIGRFDILVVHAPGTLNLNAFEREKLRAFLDKGGVLWFDKSTVQVIDGYNGFPIAFTVTNTGGFPVVNRPFHPILNYPYRISPFEAAFMGSHNGTHAITRATLAGAGLAGFDRLVSTMEGEFDLFMPVGTNSAGITIGVAEVGQGYFVVTSGNVVSPINEPAGGVNVGLGRNSGPFGGTDFQAIPQLELKFAYNILALATNSPNEARGSRRTNATHDELGAPLMLSWLEDYDMEQNEHSDFVPPIIFRGITYFVAREHNDNRWRLYALKVDPNHDLDNDGWLDDGFQDASLGATRDLVWRSQPFPSRTGPPMATEVANPVGGAPENQVYVQTEQGDVYVFDALPMANGRLVGNINTAPVQIISPSPAADFQPGADHRGPYAPVAFDGLVYIFDSYRLGLGYAGRVWAIDPTSLSIVNTGSDWYARGNGAPNLPSPSGPPTVGYIPSGDNPTGLDGVMYVPHRSSLGGPAVGFSSVWVSVRGESPEIVSNDGTVMQIRTRAALKGLRVVDASNSILGLKLTLIDQNGNPQPPSGLTTYFDGTVIQFAPGQLSLG
;
A
#
# COMPACT_ATOMS: atom_id res chain seq x y z
N MET A 1 -56.93 39.12 0.69
CA MET A 1 -55.72 39.32 1.51
C MET A 1 -55.29 37.95 2.00
N ILE A 2 -54.52 37.20 1.19
CA ILE A 2 -53.08 37.40 0.98
C ILE A 2 -52.37 37.13 2.31
N ARG A 3 -51.93 35.89 2.54
CA ARG A 3 -50.71 35.29 1.96
C ARG A 3 -49.45 36.03 2.45
N LYS A 4 -48.97 35.78 3.68
CA LYS A 4 -47.58 36.14 4.08
C LYS A 4 -47.04 35.30 5.25
N ALA A 5 -47.26 33.98 5.25
CA ALA A 5 -46.60 33.10 6.24
C ALA A 5 -46.07 31.78 5.67
N LEU A 6 -46.06 31.63 4.34
CA LEU A 6 -45.63 30.41 3.66
C LEU A 6 -44.36 30.49 2.77
N PRO A 7 -43.57 31.59 2.71
CA PRO A 7 -42.28 31.55 2.01
C PRO A 7 -41.04 31.53 2.93
N ILE A 8 -41.17 31.51 4.27
CA ILE A 8 -39.99 31.52 5.17
C ILE A 8 -39.53 30.09 5.52
N LEU A 9 -40.39 29.07 5.42
CA LEU A 9 -40.04 27.68 5.73
C LEU A 9 -39.41 26.89 4.57
N ILE A 10 -39.34 27.46 3.36
CA ILE A 10 -38.77 26.78 2.17
C ILE A 10 -37.37 27.32 1.81
N VAL A 11 -36.93 28.45 2.39
CA VAL A 11 -35.57 28.98 2.16
C VAL A 11 -34.55 28.44 3.19
N THR A 12 -35.00 27.96 4.36
CA THR A 12 -34.13 27.34 5.37
C THR A 12 -33.90 25.84 5.18
N LEU A 13 -34.68 25.17 4.32
CA LEU A 13 -34.49 23.76 3.95
C LEU A 13 -33.70 23.56 2.64
N LEU A 14 -33.28 24.66 1.99
CA LEU A 14 -32.46 24.64 0.76
C LEU A 14 -31.02 25.15 0.98
N ALA A 15 -30.61 25.39 2.23
CA ALA A 15 -29.24 25.82 2.57
C ALA A 15 -28.35 24.68 3.11
N ALA A 16 -28.80 23.42 3.05
CA ALA A 16 -28.10 22.26 3.65
C ALA A 16 -27.52 21.23 2.65
N LEU A 17 -27.43 21.53 1.35
CA LEU A 17 -26.82 20.60 0.37
C LEU A 17 -25.85 21.24 -0.61
N ALA A 18 -25.35 22.45 -0.33
CA ALA A 18 -24.26 23.04 -1.08
C ALA A 18 -22.96 22.99 -0.26
N PHE A 19 -22.46 21.77 -0.01
CA PHE A 19 -21.05 21.61 0.31
C PHE A 19 -20.27 21.86 -0.98
N GLY A 20 -19.90 23.11 -1.21
CA GLY A 20 -18.87 23.44 -2.18
C GLY A 20 -17.57 22.84 -1.67
N GLN A 21 -17.09 21.78 -2.35
CA GLN A 21 -15.70 21.37 -2.23
C GLN A 21 -14.81 22.57 -2.57
N PRO A 22 -13.58 22.66 -2.05
CA PRO A 22 -12.60 23.54 -2.63
C PRO A 22 -12.35 23.06 -4.06
N THR A 23 -13.07 23.64 -5.02
CA THR A 23 -12.72 23.58 -6.43
C THR A 23 -11.46 24.42 -6.58
N GLY A 24 -10.31 23.80 -6.36
CA GLY A 24 -9.10 24.26 -7.02
C GLY A 24 -9.38 24.20 -8.52
N TYR A 25 -9.48 25.36 -9.16
CA TYR A 25 -9.47 25.41 -10.62
C TYR A 25 -8.05 25.01 -11.06
N ALA A 26 -7.86 23.71 -11.30
CA ALA A 26 -6.69 23.23 -12.01
C ALA A 26 -6.86 23.67 -13.48
N ASP A 27 -6.15 24.73 -13.88
CA ASP A 27 -6.09 25.18 -15.28
C ASP A 27 -5.26 24.22 -16.17
N THR A 28 -4.62 23.21 -15.58
CA THR A 28 -3.77 22.23 -16.28
C THR A 28 -4.41 20.84 -16.29
N PRO A 29 -4.58 20.19 -17.47
CA PRO A 29 -5.07 18.82 -17.56
C PRO A 29 -4.16 17.83 -16.80
N VAL A 30 -4.74 17.04 -15.89
CA VAL A 30 -4.08 15.92 -15.22
C VAL A 30 -4.34 14.66 -16.04
N ARG A 31 -3.28 14.16 -16.71
CA ARG A 31 -3.36 12.91 -17.46
C ARG A 31 -3.17 11.72 -16.52
N ILE A 32 -4.13 10.80 -16.55
CA ILE A 32 -4.13 9.56 -15.80
C ILE A 32 -3.92 8.41 -16.79
N ASN A 33 -2.78 7.74 -16.66
CA ASN A 33 -2.42 6.59 -17.46
C ASN A 33 -3.14 5.35 -16.93
N CYS A 34 -4.06 4.80 -17.70
CA CYS A 34 -4.94 3.72 -17.26
C CYS A 34 -5.07 2.61 -18.30
N GLY A 35 -5.33 1.40 -17.83
CA GLY A 35 -5.50 0.22 -18.68
C GLY A 35 -6.22 -0.92 -17.97
N ILE A 36 -6.74 -1.85 -18.75
CA ILE A 36 -7.39 -3.07 -18.28
C ILE A 36 -6.51 -4.25 -18.65
N LEU A 37 -6.10 -5.01 -17.65
CA LEU A 37 -5.17 -6.11 -17.82
C LEU A 37 -5.84 -7.33 -18.44
N LEU A 38 -5.22 -7.83 -19.50
CA LEU A 38 -5.48 -9.16 -20.04
C LEU A 38 -4.48 -10.11 -19.39
N LEU A 39 -5.02 -11.10 -18.67
CA LEU A 39 -4.20 -12.11 -17.99
C LEU A 39 -4.10 -13.36 -18.86
N PRO A 40 -2.89 -13.81 -19.25
CA PRO A 40 -2.71 -15.00 -20.09
C PRO A 40 -3.31 -16.28 -19.49
N GLY A 41 -3.37 -16.39 -18.15
CA GLY A 41 -4.00 -17.51 -17.45
C GLY A 41 -5.53 -17.56 -17.57
N THR A 42 -6.18 -16.50 -18.09
CA THR A 42 -7.62 -16.50 -18.34
C THR A 42 -7.94 -17.09 -19.72
N SER A 43 -9.09 -17.74 -19.85
CA SER A 43 -9.61 -18.19 -21.15
C SER A 43 -11.02 -17.69 -21.37
N GLY A 44 -11.21 -16.99 -22.50
CA GLY A 44 -12.48 -16.44 -22.93
C GLY A 44 -12.96 -17.03 -24.25
N PRO A 45 -13.98 -16.42 -24.88
CA PRO A 45 -14.41 -16.75 -26.22
C PRO A 45 -13.24 -16.78 -27.19
N GLY A 46 -13.16 -17.82 -28.02
CA GLY A 46 -12.06 -17.99 -28.97
C GLY A 46 -10.72 -18.42 -28.35
N GLY A 47 -10.67 -18.74 -27.05
CA GLY A 47 -9.43 -19.11 -26.35
C GLY A 47 -8.51 -17.93 -26.04
N GLU A 48 -9.01 -16.69 -26.19
CA GLU A 48 -8.25 -15.47 -25.94
C GLU A 48 -8.35 -15.04 -24.47
N PRO A 49 -7.33 -14.34 -23.94
CA PRO A 49 -7.39 -13.71 -22.62
C PRO A 49 -8.63 -12.81 -22.47
N THR A 50 -9.31 -12.93 -21.33
CA THR A 50 -10.65 -12.36 -21.12
C THR A 50 -10.61 -10.99 -20.47
N ASN A 51 -11.51 -10.12 -20.93
CA ASN A 51 -11.94 -8.92 -20.22
C ASN A 51 -13.47 -8.80 -20.38
N ALA A 52 -14.21 -8.85 -19.27
CA ALA A 52 -15.67 -8.78 -19.32
C ALA A 52 -16.19 -7.34 -19.47
N ASP A 53 -15.42 -6.34 -19.00
CA ASP A 53 -15.87 -4.96 -18.89
C ASP A 53 -14.82 -3.96 -19.43
N PRO A 54 -14.64 -3.88 -20.76
CA PRO A 54 -13.55 -3.12 -21.37
C PRO A 54 -13.72 -1.58 -21.39
N TYR A 55 -14.88 -1.04 -21.04
CA TYR A 55 -15.17 0.40 -21.20
C TYR A 55 -15.23 1.20 -19.90
N VAL A 56 -14.67 0.70 -18.80
CA VAL A 56 -14.64 1.42 -17.49
C VAL A 56 -14.15 2.86 -17.64
N PHE A 57 -12.92 3.04 -18.15
CA PHE A 57 -12.30 4.35 -18.29
C PHE A 57 -12.96 5.21 -19.37
N PHE A 58 -13.44 4.60 -20.47
CA PHE A 58 -14.21 5.30 -21.49
C PHE A 58 -15.50 5.90 -20.91
N ASN A 59 -16.23 5.11 -20.12
CA ASN A 59 -17.47 5.51 -19.50
C ASN A 59 -17.25 6.58 -18.42
N MET A 60 -16.20 6.44 -17.61
CA MET A 60 -15.78 7.47 -16.65
C MET A 60 -15.38 8.78 -17.34
N GLU A 61 -14.78 8.74 -18.53
CA GLU A 61 -14.44 9.94 -19.29
C GLU A 61 -15.70 10.66 -19.81
N ARG A 62 -16.74 9.90 -20.18
CA ARG A 62 -17.98 10.41 -20.78
C ARG A 62 -18.95 10.99 -19.76
N ARG A 63 -18.81 10.66 -18.48
CA ARG A 63 -19.59 11.22 -17.37
C ARG A 63 -18.99 12.52 -16.83
N SER A 64 -19.01 13.55 -17.68
CA SER A 64 -18.46 14.87 -17.35
C SER A 64 -19.18 15.60 -16.20
N ASP A 65 -20.34 15.12 -15.78
CA ASP A 65 -21.09 15.58 -14.59
C ASP A 65 -20.44 15.16 -13.26
N LEU A 66 -19.68 14.05 -13.26
CA LEU A 66 -19.03 13.50 -12.06
C LEU A 66 -17.51 13.40 -12.18
N ARG A 67 -16.93 13.57 -13.37
CA ARG A 67 -15.49 13.53 -13.54
C ARG A 67 -14.85 14.73 -12.84
N PRO A 68 -13.85 14.54 -11.96
CA PRO A 68 -13.08 15.66 -11.43
C PRO A 68 -12.57 16.58 -12.54
N PRO A 69 -12.61 17.91 -12.36
CA PRO A 69 -12.06 18.86 -13.33
C PRO A 69 -10.61 18.52 -13.67
N ALA A 70 -10.22 18.81 -14.92
CA ALA A 70 -8.88 18.56 -15.47
C ALA A 70 -8.45 17.08 -15.68
N TRP A 71 -9.17 16.07 -15.18
CA TRP A 71 -8.75 14.67 -15.38
C TRP A 71 -9.00 14.18 -16.81
N GLU A 72 -7.96 13.60 -17.43
CA GLU A 72 -8.01 12.94 -18.74
C GLU A 72 -7.48 11.51 -18.63
N PHE A 73 -8.26 10.53 -19.12
CA PHE A 73 -7.89 9.12 -19.12
C PHE A 73 -7.23 8.73 -20.45
N VAL A 74 -6.04 8.14 -20.39
CA VAL A 74 -5.27 7.74 -21.58
C VAL A 74 -4.62 6.37 -21.34
N ASN A 75 -4.61 5.50 -22.36
CA ASN A 75 -3.71 4.36 -22.37
C ASN A 75 -2.38 4.77 -23.03
N PRO A 76 -1.27 4.89 -22.28
CA PRO A 76 0.03 5.33 -22.82
C PRO A 76 0.67 4.35 -23.81
N LEU A 77 0.19 3.11 -23.89
CA LEU A 77 0.70 2.07 -24.80
C LEU A 77 -0.26 1.74 -25.94
N ALA A 78 -1.43 2.37 -26.02
CA ALA A 78 -2.36 2.14 -27.12
C ALA A 78 -1.71 2.57 -28.45
N PRO A 79 -1.63 1.68 -29.47
CA PRO A 79 -1.12 2.06 -30.77
C PRO A 79 -2.07 3.06 -31.43
N GLY A 80 -1.54 3.92 -32.31
CA GLY A 80 -2.37 4.90 -33.03
C GLY A 80 -3.37 4.26 -34.01
N SER A 81 -3.16 3.00 -34.39
CA SER A 81 -4.03 2.25 -35.29
C SER A 81 -4.11 0.77 -34.90
N VAL A 82 -5.17 0.10 -35.36
CA VAL A 82 -5.37 -1.33 -35.17
C VAL A 82 -4.24 -2.12 -35.83
N THR A 83 -3.55 -2.91 -35.04
CA THR A 83 -2.49 -3.82 -35.50
C THR A 83 -3.07 -5.16 -35.98
N PRO A 84 -2.31 -5.96 -36.75
CA PRO A 84 -2.73 -7.32 -37.12
C PRO A 84 -3.07 -8.20 -35.91
N ALA A 85 -2.32 -8.08 -34.82
CA ALA A 85 -2.57 -8.84 -33.59
C ALA A 85 -3.91 -8.45 -32.94
N ILE A 86 -4.22 -7.15 -32.87
CA ILE A 86 -5.51 -6.66 -32.36
C ILE A 86 -6.67 -7.17 -33.21
N ALA A 87 -6.55 -7.06 -34.54
CA ALA A 87 -7.59 -7.52 -35.46
C ALA A 87 -7.81 -9.05 -35.34
N GLN A 88 -6.73 -9.83 -35.24
CA GLN A 88 -6.80 -11.28 -35.10
C GLN A 88 -7.44 -11.70 -33.78
N ARG A 89 -7.01 -11.13 -32.65
CA ARG A 89 -7.59 -11.43 -31.34
C ARG A 89 -9.09 -11.20 -31.32
N TRP A 90 -9.53 -10.03 -31.77
CA TRP A 90 -10.96 -9.70 -31.78
C TRP A 90 -11.74 -10.49 -32.83
N ALA A 91 -11.08 -10.99 -33.86
CA ALA A 91 -11.69 -11.94 -34.78
C ALA A 91 -11.93 -13.31 -34.15
N ASN A 92 -10.96 -13.80 -33.35
CA ASN A 92 -11.10 -15.04 -32.59
C ASN A 92 -12.25 -14.95 -31.56
N ILE A 93 -12.39 -13.81 -30.87
CA ILE A 93 -13.44 -13.59 -29.85
C ILE A 93 -14.84 -13.54 -30.48
N THR A 94 -14.99 -12.78 -31.58
CA THR A 94 -16.31 -12.51 -32.17
C THR A 94 -16.73 -13.52 -33.24
N GLY A 95 -15.80 -14.34 -33.74
CA GLY A 95 -16.01 -15.18 -34.92
C GLY A 95 -16.18 -14.40 -36.23
N GLY A 96 -15.86 -13.09 -36.24
CA GLY A 96 -15.96 -12.19 -37.39
C GLY A 96 -14.74 -11.29 -37.52
N THR A 97 -14.78 -10.22 -38.32
CA THR A 97 -13.67 -9.25 -38.42
C THR A 97 -14.14 -7.85 -38.00
N PRO A 98 -14.28 -7.58 -36.69
CA PRO A 98 -14.84 -6.33 -36.21
C PRO A 98 -13.89 -5.14 -36.40
N TYR A 99 -12.59 -5.41 -36.53
CA TYR A 99 -11.58 -4.39 -36.74
C TYR A 99 -10.82 -4.59 -38.05
N GLN A 100 -10.50 -3.47 -38.72
CA GLN A 100 -9.68 -3.45 -39.92
C GLN A 100 -8.25 -3.00 -39.57
N VAL A 101 -7.25 -3.75 -40.03
CA VAL A 101 -5.84 -3.39 -39.81
C VAL A 101 -5.55 -2.01 -40.42
N GLY A 102 -4.92 -1.13 -39.64
CA GLY A 102 -4.59 0.23 -40.05
C GLY A 102 -5.67 1.27 -39.77
N GLN A 103 -6.89 0.88 -39.36
CA GLN A 103 -7.90 1.87 -38.94
C GLN A 103 -7.47 2.55 -37.63
N PRO A 104 -7.83 3.82 -37.39
CA PRO A 104 -7.53 4.51 -36.14
C PRO A 104 -8.08 3.73 -34.93
N LEU A 105 -7.27 3.58 -33.89
CA LEU A 105 -7.70 2.96 -32.64
C LEU A 105 -8.24 4.04 -31.69
N LEU A 106 -9.54 3.97 -31.38
CA LEU A 106 -10.27 4.99 -30.63
C LEU A 106 -10.64 4.52 -29.22
N LYS A 107 -10.86 5.47 -28.29
CA LYS A 107 -11.22 5.18 -26.89
C LYS A 107 -12.53 4.39 -26.71
N ASN A 108 -13.44 4.39 -27.70
CA ASN A 108 -14.66 3.59 -27.67
C ASN A 108 -14.47 2.16 -28.20
N MET A 109 -13.25 1.79 -28.60
CA MET A 109 -12.89 0.44 -29.02
C MET A 109 -12.26 -0.29 -27.85
N ALA A 110 -12.71 -1.50 -27.55
CA ALA A 110 -12.24 -2.23 -26.36
C ALA A 110 -10.72 -2.43 -26.37
N ALA A 111 -10.15 -2.69 -27.55
CA ALA A 111 -8.70 -2.86 -27.75
C ALA A 111 -7.85 -1.63 -27.39
N TYR A 112 -8.44 -0.43 -27.28
CA TYR A 112 -7.71 0.75 -26.83
C TYR A 112 -7.31 0.65 -25.36
N TRP A 113 -8.11 0.00 -24.51
CA TRP A 113 -7.87 -0.08 -23.07
C TRP A 113 -7.12 -1.34 -22.65
N GLU A 114 -7.01 -2.34 -23.52
CA GLU A 114 -6.40 -3.63 -23.24
C GLU A 114 -4.88 -3.53 -23.07
N VAL A 115 -4.37 -4.15 -22.01
CA VAL A 115 -2.93 -4.28 -21.71
C VAL A 115 -2.62 -5.75 -21.47
N ASP A 116 -1.91 -6.37 -22.41
CA ASP A 116 -1.51 -7.78 -22.29
C ASP A 116 -0.34 -7.93 -21.30
N LEU A 117 -0.60 -8.57 -20.15
CA LEU A 117 0.41 -8.79 -19.10
C LEU A 117 1.56 -9.69 -19.58
N GLY A 118 1.29 -10.63 -20.48
CA GLY A 118 2.29 -11.51 -21.08
C GLY A 118 3.25 -10.74 -21.97
N ALA A 119 2.71 -9.85 -22.82
CA ALA A 119 3.49 -9.09 -23.80
C ALA A 119 4.12 -7.78 -23.27
N VAL A 120 3.53 -7.14 -22.26
CA VAL A 120 4.03 -5.87 -21.74
C VAL A 120 5.36 -6.04 -20.99
N GLY A 121 6.33 -5.17 -21.25
CA GLY A 121 7.60 -5.14 -20.51
C GLY A 121 7.47 -4.49 -19.13
N THR A 122 8.37 -4.85 -18.20
CA THR A 122 8.39 -4.34 -16.81
C THR A 122 8.58 -2.81 -16.71
N ASP A 123 9.24 -2.20 -17.69
CA ASP A 123 9.36 -0.73 -17.76
C ASP A 123 8.15 -0.06 -18.39
N GLN A 124 7.48 -0.74 -19.32
CA GLN A 124 6.29 -0.23 -19.97
C GLN A 124 5.08 -0.26 -19.02
N ILE A 125 4.93 -1.33 -18.23
CA ILE A 125 3.85 -1.44 -17.24
C ILE A 125 3.95 -0.35 -16.15
N GLY A 126 5.16 0.10 -15.82
CA GLY A 126 5.38 1.20 -14.87
C GLY A 126 4.92 2.59 -15.34
N ARG A 127 4.54 2.74 -16.63
CA ARG A 127 3.98 3.98 -17.18
C ARG A 127 2.51 4.18 -16.83
N PHE A 128 1.82 3.15 -16.36
CA PHE A 128 0.43 3.25 -15.93
C PHE A 128 0.37 3.79 -14.49
N ASP A 129 -0.70 4.52 -14.19
CA ASP A 129 -1.06 4.95 -12.84
C ASP A 129 -2.05 3.97 -12.22
N ILE A 130 -2.96 3.42 -13.03
CA ILE A 130 -3.91 2.39 -12.60
C ILE A 130 -4.01 1.26 -13.62
N LEU A 131 -4.14 0.03 -13.12
CA LEU A 131 -4.45 -1.15 -13.91
C LEU A 131 -5.62 -1.90 -13.26
N VAL A 132 -6.64 -2.22 -14.06
CA VAL A 132 -7.84 -2.94 -13.58
C VAL A 132 -7.78 -4.39 -14.03
N VAL A 133 -8.13 -5.31 -13.13
CA VAL A 133 -8.34 -6.72 -13.43
C VAL A 133 -9.80 -7.07 -13.16
N HIS A 134 -10.52 -7.37 -14.23
CA HIS A 134 -11.89 -7.86 -14.17
C HIS A 134 -12.11 -8.96 -15.22
N ALA A 135 -11.86 -10.21 -14.83
CA ALA A 135 -11.94 -11.37 -15.72
C ALA A 135 -12.67 -12.54 -15.03
N PRO A 136 -13.72 -13.12 -15.66
CA PRO A 136 -14.34 -14.36 -15.18
C PRO A 136 -13.46 -15.59 -15.41
N GLY A 137 -13.81 -16.68 -14.72
CA GLY A 137 -13.10 -17.95 -14.80
C GLY A 137 -11.99 -18.11 -13.77
N THR A 138 -11.02 -18.98 -14.08
CA THR A 138 -9.87 -19.24 -13.21
C THR A 138 -8.77 -18.23 -13.48
N LEU A 139 -8.27 -17.60 -12.42
CA LEU A 139 -7.11 -16.73 -12.45
C LEU A 139 -5.90 -17.41 -11.84
N ASN A 140 -4.85 -17.53 -12.64
CA ASN A 140 -3.53 -17.96 -12.25
C ASN A 140 -2.48 -17.10 -12.97
N LEU A 141 -1.42 -16.75 -12.27
CA LEU A 141 -0.29 -15.98 -12.76
C LEU A 141 0.98 -16.80 -12.62
N ASN A 142 1.86 -16.74 -13.60
CA ASN A 142 3.21 -17.27 -13.43
C ASN A 142 4.07 -16.31 -12.58
N ALA A 143 5.26 -16.77 -12.18
CA ALA A 143 6.16 -15.99 -11.34
C ALA A 143 6.55 -14.66 -11.99
N PHE A 144 6.77 -14.64 -13.31
CA PHE A 144 7.15 -13.43 -14.05
C PHE A 144 6.01 -12.42 -14.12
N GLU A 145 4.78 -12.86 -14.38
CA GLU A 145 3.58 -12.02 -14.42
C GLU A 145 3.28 -11.39 -13.06
N ARG A 146 3.32 -12.19 -12.00
CA ARG A 146 3.18 -11.72 -10.62
C ARG A 146 4.24 -10.68 -10.29
N GLU A 147 5.48 -10.92 -10.70
CA GLU A 147 6.60 -10.00 -10.48
C GLU A 147 6.46 -8.70 -11.29
N LYS A 148 5.93 -8.74 -12.52
CA LYS A 148 5.57 -7.52 -13.28
C LYS A 148 4.51 -6.69 -12.56
N LEU A 149 3.46 -7.32 -12.02
CA LEU A 149 2.42 -6.62 -11.25
C LEU A 149 2.99 -6.04 -9.95
N ARG A 150 3.88 -6.77 -9.29
CA ARG A 150 4.58 -6.29 -8.10
C ARG A 150 5.47 -5.08 -8.43
N ALA A 151 6.24 -5.14 -9.51
CA ALA A 151 7.07 -4.02 -9.97
C ALA A 151 6.24 -2.78 -10.36
N PHE A 152 5.02 -2.97 -10.87
CA PHE A 152 4.07 -1.89 -11.11
C PHE A 152 3.62 -1.23 -9.79
N LEU A 153 3.25 -2.03 -8.78
CA LEU A 153 2.89 -1.53 -7.45
C LEU A 153 4.06 -0.81 -6.78
N ASP A 154 5.27 -1.36 -6.83
CA ASP A 154 6.49 -0.75 -6.31
C ASP A 154 6.81 0.61 -6.93
N LYS A 155 6.46 0.79 -8.21
CA LYS A 155 6.61 2.06 -8.92
C LYS A 155 5.50 3.06 -8.57
N GLY A 156 4.58 2.75 -7.65
CA GLY A 156 3.50 3.65 -7.23
C GLY A 156 2.20 3.48 -8.01
N GLY A 157 2.05 2.39 -8.76
CA GLY A 157 0.81 2.08 -9.47
C GLY A 157 -0.31 1.61 -8.53
N VAL A 158 -1.57 1.81 -8.95
CA VAL A 158 -2.74 1.24 -8.30
C VAL A 158 -3.19 0.01 -9.09
N LEU A 159 -3.12 -1.17 -8.49
CA LEU A 159 -3.73 -2.37 -9.06
C LEU A 159 -5.12 -2.51 -8.47
N TRP A 160 -6.15 -2.49 -9.29
CA TRP A 160 -7.53 -2.70 -8.85
C TRP A 160 -8.04 -4.05 -9.37
N PHE A 161 -8.17 -5.00 -8.46
CA PHE A 161 -8.84 -6.26 -8.72
C PHE A 161 -10.30 -6.17 -8.32
N ASP A 162 -11.21 -6.42 -9.26
CA ASP A 162 -12.64 -6.52 -8.99
C ASP A 162 -13.17 -7.90 -9.35
N LYS A 163 -13.77 -8.55 -8.35
CA LYS A 163 -14.24 -9.92 -8.47
C LYS A 163 -15.43 -9.98 -9.41
N SER A 164 -15.35 -10.80 -10.45
CA SER A 164 -16.48 -11.10 -11.33
C SER A 164 -17.44 -12.14 -10.73
N THR A 165 -18.60 -12.34 -11.36
CA THR A 165 -19.66 -13.23 -10.83
C THR A 165 -19.19 -14.66 -10.61
N VAL A 166 -18.53 -15.25 -11.62
CA VAL A 166 -17.99 -16.61 -11.56
C VAL A 166 -16.49 -16.53 -11.73
N GLN A 167 -15.78 -16.63 -10.61
CA GLN A 167 -14.33 -16.48 -10.59
C GLN A 167 -13.72 -17.41 -9.53
N VAL A 168 -12.58 -17.99 -9.89
CA VAL A 168 -11.74 -18.77 -8.98
C VAL A 168 -10.34 -18.18 -9.07
N ILE A 169 -9.66 -18.04 -7.93
CA ILE A 169 -8.29 -17.55 -7.88
C ILE A 169 -7.42 -18.63 -7.28
N ASP A 170 -6.35 -18.97 -7.98
CA ASP A 170 -5.26 -19.76 -7.42
C ASP A 170 -4.52 -18.88 -6.39
N GLY A 171 -4.74 -19.13 -5.11
CA GLY A 171 -4.10 -18.39 -4.03
C GLY A 171 -2.58 -18.63 -3.91
N TYR A 172 -2.07 -19.70 -4.50
CA TYR A 172 -0.62 -20.02 -4.51
C TYR A 172 0.08 -19.34 -5.70
N ASN A 173 -0.48 -19.48 -6.90
CA ASN A 173 0.00 -18.80 -8.11
C ASN A 173 -0.83 -17.55 -8.43
N GLY A 174 -1.14 -16.77 -7.40
CA GLY A 174 -2.02 -15.62 -7.51
C GLY A 174 -1.29 -14.30 -7.72
N PHE A 175 -1.94 -13.24 -7.27
CA PHE A 175 -1.42 -11.88 -7.25
C PHE A 175 -0.21 -11.72 -6.30
N PRO A 176 0.46 -10.55 -6.30
CA PRO A 176 1.56 -10.27 -5.38
C PRO A 176 1.22 -10.52 -3.91
N ILE A 177 -0.02 -10.23 -3.50
CA ILE A 177 -0.61 -10.63 -2.23
C ILE A 177 -1.50 -11.85 -2.49
N ALA A 178 -1.29 -12.94 -1.75
CA ALA A 178 -2.10 -14.15 -1.86
C ALA A 178 -3.50 -13.97 -1.25
N PHE A 179 -4.53 -14.35 -2.02
CA PHE A 179 -5.93 -14.40 -1.57
C PHE A 179 -6.73 -15.36 -2.45
N THR A 180 -7.95 -15.66 -2.02
CA THR A 180 -8.96 -16.35 -2.81
C THR A 180 -10.31 -15.63 -2.70
N VAL A 181 -11.33 -16.14 -3.38
CA VAL A 181 -12.65 -15.50 -3.44
C VAL A 181 -13.77 -16.48 -3.17
N THR A 182 -14.89 -15.97 -2.69
CA THR A 182 -16.11 -16.74 -2.46
C THR A 182 -17.34 -16.00 -2.94
N ASN A 183 -18.36 -16.76 -3.33
CA ASN A 183 -19.68 -16.26 -3.75
C ASN A 183 -20.67 -16.27 -2.58
N THR A 184 -20.17 -16.28 -1.34
CA THR A 184 -20.97 -16.34 -0.13
C THR A 184 -20.57 -15.22 0.82
N GLY A 185 -21.53 -14.78 1.61
CA GLY A 185 -21.38 -13.62 2.47
C GLY A 185 -22.74 -12.99 2.74
N GLY A 186 -23.01 -12.68 4.00
CA GLY A 186 -24.19 -11.94 4.43
C GLY A 186 -23.80 -10.77 5.31
N PHE A 187 -24.70 -9.81 5.43
CA PHE A 187 -24.56 -8.65 6.32
C PHE A 187 -23.26 -7.85 6.09
N PRO A 188 -23.14 -7.15 4.93
CA PRO A 188 -21.98 -6.30 4.71
C PRO A 188 -21.96 -5.12 5.69
N VAL A 189 -20.76 -4.81 6.17
CA VAL A 189 -20.46 -3.74 7.12
C VAL A 189 -19.23 -2.99 6.65
N VAL A 190 -19.21 -1.68 6.87
CA VAL A 190 -18.02 -0.85 6.65
C VAL A 190 -17.30 -0.70 7.97
N ASN A 191 -16.06 -1.20 8.01
CA ASN A 191 -15.23 -1.14 9.22
C ASN A 191 -14.47 0.17 9.32
N ARG A 192 -14.12 0.77 8.17
CA ARG A 192 -13.30 1.99 8.09
C ARG A 192 -14.01 3.06 7.27
N PRO A 193 -15.05 3.69 7.82
CA PRO A 193 -15.87 4.66 7.08
C PRO A 193 -15.10 5.90 6.64
N PHE A 194 -13.96 6.20 7.27
CA PHE A 194 -13.11 7.36 7.00
C PHE A 194 -11.95 7.10 6.05
N HIS A 195 -11.81 5.87 5.54
CA HIS A 195 -10.72 5.57 4.62
C HIS A 195 -10.80 6.48 3.37
N PRO A 196 -9.67 6.99 2.83
CA PRO A 196 -9.69 7.88 1.66
C PRO A 196 -10.46 7.31 0.46
N ILE A 197 -10.43 5.98 0.28
CA ILE A 197 -11.21 5.28 -0.78
C ILE A 197 -12.73 5.52 -0.70
N LEU A 198 -13.25 5.94 0.46
CA LEU A 198 -14.67 6.27 0.65
C LEU A 198 -14.91 7.78 0.77
N ASN A 199 -13.88 8.62 0.86
CA ASN A 199 -14.04 10.03 1.22
C ASN A 199 -13.37 11.03 0.27
N TYR A 200 -12.49 10.59 -0.63
CA TYR A 200 -11.77 11.50 -1.51
C TYR A 200 -11.57 10.93 -2.92
N PRO A 201 -11.90 11.67 -4.00
CA PRO A 201 -12.47 13.03 -3.97
C PRO A 201 -13.96 13.07 -3.63
N TYR A 202 -14.67 11.94 -3.60
CA TYR A 202 -16.09 11.88 -3.31
C TYR A 202 -16.38 11.16 -2.00
N ARG A 203 -17.32 11.68 -1.22
CA ARG A 203 -17.85 11.00 -0.05
C ARG A 203 -18.86 9.93 -0.47
N ILE A 204 -18.68 8.73 0.08
CA ILE A 204 -19.55 7.56 -0.05
C ILE A 204 -19.97 7.17 1.36
N SER A 205 -21.27 7.07 1.59
CA SER A 205 -21.77 6.70 2.91
C SER A 205 -21.44 5.23 3.24
N PRO A 206 -21.35 4.87 4.52
CA PRO A 206 -21.13 3.48 4.93
C PRO A 206 -22.19 2.52 4.38
N PHE A 207 -23.44 2.97 4.27
CA PHE A 207 -24.53 2.18 3.68
C PHE A 207 -24.32 1.94 2.19
N GLU A 208 -23.99 2.98 1.43
CA GLU A 208 -23.70 2.84 0.00
C GLU A 208 -22.49 1.93 -0.25
N ALA A 209 -21.41 2.10 0.52
CA ALA A 209 -20.21 1.27 0.40
C ALA A 209 -20.46 -0.21 0.75
N ALA A 210 -21.33 -0.50 1.73
CA ALA A 210 -21.65 -1.88 2.12
C ALA A 210 -22.37 -2.66 0.99
N PHE A 211 -23.19 -1.98 0.19
CA PHE A 211 -24.02 -2.61 -0.85
C PHE A 211 -23.59 -2.24 -2.27
N MET A 212 -22.36 -1.78 -2.45
CA MET A 212 -21.83 -1.34 -3.74
C MET A 212 -21.61 -2.52 -4.71
N GLY A 213 -21.78 -2.25 -6.01
CA GLY A 213 -21.58 -3.24 -7.07
C GLY A 213 -22.77 -4.18 -7.27
N SER A 214 -22.72 -4.98 -8.33
CA SER A 214 -23.83 -5.88 -8.70
C SER A 214 -24.10 -7.02 -7.71
N HIS A 215 -23.13 -7.38 -6.86
CA HIS A 215 -23.28 -8.43 -5.85
C HIS A 215 -23.86 -7.92 -4.51
N ASN A 216 -24.04 -6.61 -4.33
CA ASN A 216 -24.62 -6.01 -3.12
C ASN A 216 -23.98 -6.52 -1.80
N GLY A 217 -22.64 -6.67 -1.79
CA GLY A 217 -21.89 -7.10 -0.61
C GLY A 217 -22.04 -8.59 -0.21
N THR A 218 -22.63 -9.44 -1.05
CA THR A 218 -22.85 -10.87 -0.76
C THR A 218 -21.67 -11.78 -1.09
N HIS A 219 -20.65 -11.27 -1.77
CA HIS A 219 -19.43 -11.98 -2.13
C HIS A 219 -18.28 -11.48 -1.27
N ALA A 220 -17.17 -12.23 -1.21
CA ALA A 220 -16.01 -11.79 -0.43
C ALA A 220 -14.68 -12.21 -1.06
N ILE A 221 -13.67 -11.42 -0.74
CA ILE A 221 -12.25 -11.77 -0.83
C ILE A 221 -11.87 -12.42 0.50
N THR A 222 -11.20 -13.55 0.44
CA THR A 222 -10.91 -14.42 1.59
C THR A 222 -9.47 -14.86 1.59
N ARG A 223 -8.97 -15.24 2.77
CA ARG A 223 -7.60 -15.74 2.92
C ARG A 223 -7.39 -16.99 2.09
N ALA A 224 -6.31 -17.02 1.31
CA ALA A 224 -5.83 -18.25 0.72
C ALA A 224 -5.17 -19.09 1.81
N THR A 225 -5.63 -20.33 2.00
CA THR A 225 -5.05 -21.24 3.01
C THR A 225 -4.22 -22.32 2.35
N LEU A 226 -3.16 -22.76 3.03
CA LEU A 226 -2.33 -23.87 2.60
C LEU A 226 -3.18 -25.13 2.41
N ALA A 227 -4.07 -25.42 3.38
CA ALA A 227 -4.99 -26.54 3.28
C ALA A 227 -5.93 -26.41 2.06
N GLY A 228 -6.48 -25.22 1.80
CA GLY A 228 -7.35 -24.96 0.65
C GLY A 228 -6.64 -25.10 -0.70
N ALA A 229 -5.32 -24.86 -0.74
CA ALA A 229 -4.48 -25.08 -1.91
C ALA A 229 -3.89 -26.50 -2.01
N GLY A 230 -4.17 -27.39 -1.04
CA GLY A 230 -3.59 -28.74 -1.02
C GLY A 230 -2.11 -28.79 -0.60
N LEU A 231 -1.66 -27.79 0.16
CA LEU A 231 -0.28 -27.60 0.63
C LEU A 231 -0.17 -27.69 2.17
N ALA A 232 -1.05 -28.45 2.82
CA ALA A 232 -0.96 -28.66 4.27
C ALA A 232 0.42 -29.25 4.65
N GLY A 233 1.12 -28.61 5.59
CA GLY A 233 2.49 -28.98 5.99
C GLY A 233 3.62 -28.22 5.30
N PHE A 234 3.31 -27.31 4.37
CA PHE A 234 4.29 -26.50 3.63
C PHE A 234 4.46 -25.09 4.20
N ASP A 235 4.13 -24.89 5.47
CA ASP A 235 4.08 -23.58 6.14
C ASP A 235 5.41 -22.85 6.22
N ARG A 236 6.53 -23.54 6.03
CA ARG A 236 7.87 -22.93 5.92
C ARG A 236 8.35 -22.71 4.49
N LEU A 237 7.80 -23.43 3.50
CA LEU A 237 8.17 -23.31 2.08
C LEU A 237 7.37 -22.21 1.36
N VAL A 238 6.11 -22.04 1.74
CA VAL A 238 5.20 -21.01 1.23
C VAL A 238 4.66 -20.18 2.39
N SER A 239 5.57 -19.79 3.27
CA SER A 239 5.26 -19.17 4.56
C SER A 239 4.53 -17.84 4.45
N THR A 240 4.70 -17.12 3.34
CA THR A 240 4.06 -15.83 3.16
C THR A 240 2.60 -15.95 2.72
N MET A 241 2.14 -17.10 2.21
CA MET A 241 0.84 -17.22 1.53
C MET A 241 -0.35 -16.87 2.43
N GLU A 242 -0.38 -17.37 3.66
CA GLU A 242 -1.49 -17.09 4.58
C GLU A 242 -1.36 -15.71 5.23
N GLY A 243 -0.14 -15.32 5.63
CA GLY A 243 0.14 -14.02 6.25
C GLY A 243 0.08 -12.84 5.29
N GLU A 244 0.27 -13.03 3.98
CA GLU A 244 0.14 -11.97 2.98
C GLU A 244 -1.27 -11.39 2.94
N PHE A 245 -2.30 -12.23 3.13
CA PHE A 245 -3.68 -11.74 3.17
C PHE A 245 -3.88 -10.68 4.26
N ASP A 246 -3.07 -10.77 5.31
CA ASP A 246 -3.14 -9.85 6.43
C ASP A 246 -2.55 -8.48 6.11
N LEU A 247 -1.93 -8.28 4.95
CA LEU A 247 -1.53 -6.97 4.43
C LEU A 247 -2.73 -6.14 3.93
N PHE A 248 -3.89 -6.77 3.67
CA PHE A 248 -5.09 -6.03 3.32
C PHE A 248 -5.66 -5.32 4.54
N MET A 249 -5.90 -4.02 4.40
CA MET A 249 -6.77 -3.24 5.26
C MET A 249 -8.23 -3.46 4.84
N PRO A 250 -9.07 -4.12 5.67
CA PRO A 250 -10.47 -4.34 5.33
C PRO A 250 -11.30 -3.09 5.54
N VAL A 251 -11.57 -2.33 4.48
CA VAL A 251 -12.44 -1.14 4.52
C VAL A 251 -13.90 -1.55 4.69
N GLY A 252 -14.32 -2.59 3.98
CA GLY A 252 -15.61 -3.26 4.12
C GLY A 252 -15.45 -4.76 4.25
N THR A 253 -16.34 -5.40 5.01
CA THR A 253 -16.40 -6.86 5.19
C THR A 253 -17.83 -7.35 5.19
N ASN A 254 -18.02 -8.66 5.04
CA ASN A 254 -19.25 -9.36 5.36
C ASN A 254 -18.93 -10.60 6.22
N SER A 255 -19.91 -11.47 6.44
CA SER A 255 -19.73 -12.68 7.23
C SER A 255 -18.71 -13.69 6.69
N ALA A 256 -18.26 -13.56 5.43
CA ALA A 256 -17.32 -14.47 4.80
C ALA A 256 -15.90 -13.89 4.67
N GLY A 257 -15.76 -12.58 4.51
CA GLY A 257 -14.46 -11.94 4.37
C GLY A 257 -14.54 -10.48 3.96
N ILE A 258 -13.51 -10.02 3.24
CA ILE A 258 -13.34 -8.63 2.81
C ILE A 258 -14.25 -8.33 1.61
N THR A 259 -15.04 -7.27 1.69
CA THR A 259 -15.82 -6.78 0.54
C THR A 259 -15.09 -5.69 -0.24
N ILE A 260 -14.37 -4.81 0.49
CA ILE A 260 -13.46 -3.77 -0.03
C ILE A 260 -12.18 -3.83 0.80
N GLY A 261 -11.06 -4.13 0.15
CA GLY A 261 -9.74 -4.22 0.78
C GLY A 261 -8.73 -3.31 0.09
N VAL A 262 -7.83 -2.72 0.87
CA VAL A 262 -6.73 -1.90 0.35
C VAL A 262 -5.44 -2.35 1.02
N ALA A 263 -4.42 -2.68 0.25
CA ALA A 263 -3.08 -2.96 0.76
C ALA A 263 -2.09 -1.98 0.15
N GLU A 264 -1.19 -1.43 0.96
CA GLU A 264 -0.04 -0.68 0.45
C GLU A 264 1.06 -1.68 0.07
N VAL A 265 1.53 -1.61 -1.18
CA VAL A 265 2.60 -2.49 -1.67
C VAL A 265 3.66 -1.63 -2.35
N GLY A 266 4.85 -1.62 -1.76
CA GLY A 266 5.93 -0.75 -2.22
C GLY A 266 5.55 0.73 -2.09
N GLN A 267 5.38 1.42 -3.22
CA GLN A 267 4.92 2.82 -3.23
C GLN A 267 3.48 2.98 -3.72
N GLY A 268 2.80 1.88 -4.04
CA GLY A 268 1.49 1.85 -4.68
C GLY A 268 0.44 1.17 -3.82
N TYR A 269 -0.73 0.92 -4.40
CA TYR A 269 -1.86 0.30 -3.70
C TYR A 269 -2.40 -0.89 -4.48
N PHE A 270 -2.66 -1.97 -3.77
CA PHE A 270 -3.46 -3.07 -4.26
C PHE A 270 -4.86 -2.98 -3.67
N VAL A 271 -5.84 -2.63 -4.49
CA VAL A 271 -7.25 -2.53 -4.13
C VAL A 271 -7.98 -3.79 -4.61
N VAL A 272 -8.72 -4.43 -3.71
CA VAL A 272 -9.57 -5.59 -4.01
C VAL A 272 -11.03 -5.28 -3.69
N THR A 273 -11.91 -5.58 -4.63
CA THR A 273 -13.36 -5.46 -4.43
C THR A 273 -14.05 -6.77 -4.80
N SER A 274 -15.02 -7.18 -3.98
CA SER A 274 -15.81 -8.40 -4.22
C SER A 274 -17.18 -8.12 -4.88
N GLY A 275 -17.58 -6.85 -4.90
CA GLY A 275 -18.93 -6.41 -5.25
C GLY A 275 -19.26 -6.53 -6.74
N ASN A 276 -18.30 -6.86 -7.60
CA ASN A 276 -18.40 -6.64 -9.04
C ASN A 276 -18.86 -5.20 -9.33
N VAL A 277 -17.99 -4.28 -8.91
CA VAL A 277 -18.13 -2.82 -8.97
C VAL A 277 -17.89 -2.30 -10.40
N VAL A 278 -17.05 -3.01 -11.16
CA VAL A 278 -16.68 -2.64 -12.52
C VAL A 278 -17.86 -2.85 -13.49
N SER A 279 -18.62 -3.94 -13.37
CA SER A 279 -19.76 -4.19 -14.28
C SER A 279 -20.81 -3.06 -14.26
N PRO A 280 -21.27 -2.52 -13.12
CA PRO A 280 -22.16 -1.36 -13.12
C PRO A 280 -21.60 -0.10 -13.79
N ILE A 281 -20.28 0.07 -13.89
CA ILE A 281 -19.67 1.17 -14.64
C ILE A 281 -19.73 0.90 -16.15
N ASN A 282 -19.52 -0.35 -16.57
CA ASN A 282 -19.41 -0.74 -17.97
C ASN A 282 -20.74 -1.12 -18.64
N GLU A 283 -21.49 -2.03 -18.03
CA GLU A 283 -22.66 -2.70 -18.59
C GLU A 283 -23.83 -1.78 -18.93
N PRO A 284 -24.21 -0.78 -18.09
CA PRO A 284 -25.40 0.03 -18.35
C PRO A 284 -25.27 0.96 -19.55
N ALA A 285 -24.05 1.24 -20.03
CA ALA A 285 -23.84 2.02 -21.25
C ALA A 285 -24.46 1.37 -22.50
N GLY A 286 -24.86 0.09 -22.42
CA GLY A 286 -25.34 -0.71 -23.54
C GLY A 286 -24.18 -1.16 -24.43
N GLY A 287 -24.44 -1.94 -25.47
CA GLY A 287 -23.40 -2.42 -26.38
C GLY A 287 -23.57 -3.89 -26.76
N VAL A 288 -22.63 -4.39 -27.55
CA VAL A 288 -22.63 -5.80 -27.98
C VAL A 288 -22.16 -6.69 -26.83
N ASN A 289 -22.77 -7.87 -26.69
CA ASN A 289 -22.34 -8.91 -25.74
C ASN A 289 -21.71 -10.07 -26.51
N VAL A 290 -20.46 -10.43 -26.18
CA VAL A 290 -19.71 -11.55 -26.77
C VAL A 290 -19.70 -12.80 -25.89
N GLY A 291 -20.62 -12.89 -24.94
CA GLY A 291 -20.75 -14.00 -23.98
C GLY A 291 -20.02 -13.79 -22.66
N LEU A 292 -19.53 -12.57 -22.38
CA LEU A 292 -18.74 -12.24 -21.19
C LEU A 292 -19.41 -11.27 -20.22
N GLY A 293 -20.40 -10.52 -20.68
CA GLY A 293 -20.99 -9.40 -19.93
C GLY A 293 -21.74 -8.48 -20.88
N ARG A 294 -22.62 -7.62 -20.37
CA ARG A 294 -23.24 -6.58 -21.22
C ARG A 294 -22.17 -5.57 -21.59
N ASN A 295 -22.17 -5.06 -22.82
CA ASN A 295 -21.12 -4.14 -23.30
C ASN A 295 -19.69 -4.73 -23.23
N SER A 296 -19.53 -6.00 -23.61
CA SER A 296 -18.24 -6.72 -23.67
C SER A 296 -17.66 -6.82 -25.09
N GLY A 297 -18.39 -6.31 -26.08
CA GLY A 297 -18.03 -6.40 -27.49
C GLY A 297 -16.89 -5.47 -27.92
N PRO A 298 -16.64 -5.36 -29.24
CA PRO A 298 -15.55 -4.55 -29.77
C PRO A 298 -15.81 -3.03 -29.67
N PHE A 299 -17.07 -2.59 -29.69
CA PHE A 299 -17.44 -1.18 -29.57
C PHE A 299 -18.34 -0.92 -28.38
N GLY A 300 -17.99 0.14 -27.63
CA GLY A 300 -18.69 0.52 -26.40
C GLY A 300 -20.04 1.16 -26.70
N GLY A 301 -21.01 0.93 -25.81
CA GLY A 301 -22.27 1.64 -25.83
C GLY A 301 -22.17 3.13 -25.53
N THR A 302 -23.32 3.79 -25.55
CA THR A 302 -23.43 5.26 -25.47
C THR A 302 -24.48 5.74 -24.48
N ASP A 303 -25.15 4.84 -23.76
CA ASP A 303 -26.13 5.21 -22.73
C ASP A 303 -25.45 5.56 -21.41
N PHE A 304 -24.67 6.64 -21.41
CA PHE A 304 -23.88 7.03 -20.26
C PHE A 304 -24.74 7.42 -19.04
N GLN A 305 -25.98 7.88 -19.26
CA GLN A 305 -26.87 8.28 -18.17
C GLN A 305 -27.41 7.10 -17.37
N ALA A 306 -27.46 5.90 -17.96
CA ALA A 306 -27.83 4.68 -17.25
C ALA A 306 -26.76 4.21 -16.25
N ILE A 307 -25.54 4.75 -16.31
CA ILE A 307 -24.44 4.38 -15.42
C ILE A 307 -24.70 4.96 -14.01
N PRO A 308 -24.69 4.13 -12.95
CA PRO A 308 -24.86 4.60 -11.57
C PRO A 308 -23.77 5.58 -11.13
N GLN A 309 -24.14 6.55 -10.30
CA GLN A 309 -23.19 7.54 -9.79
C GLN A 309 -22.27 6.98 -8.69
N LEU A 310 -22.73 6.01 -7.92
CA LEU A 310 -22.02 5.48 -6.76
C LEU A 310 -20.70 4.82 -7.17
N GLU A 311 -20.74 3.88 -8.10
CA GLU A 311 -19.56 3.14 -8.56
C GLU A 311 -18.58 4.06 -9.31
N LEU A 312 -19.08 5.08 -10.01
CA LEU A 312 -18.23 6.12 -10.61
C LEU A 312 -17.47 6.91 -9.54
N LYS A 313 -18.16 7.41 -8.51
CA LYS A 313 -17.53 8.11 -7.37
C LYS A 313 -16.44 7.25 -6.73
N PHE A 314 -16.74 5.98 -6.49
CA PHE A 314 -15.79 5.04 -5.91
C PHE A 314 -14.56 4.81 -6.81
N ALA A 315 -14.76 4.65 -8.11
CA ALA A 315 -13.66 4.52 -9.07
C ALA A 315 -12.77 5.77 -9.11
N TYR A 316 -13.33 6.98 -9.02
CA TYR A 316 -12.54 8.21 -8.85
C TYR A 316 -11.77 8.25 -7.53
N ASN A 317 -12.34 7.71 -6.45
CA ASN A 317 -11.63 7.62 -5.17
C ASN A 317 -10.44 6.67 -5.22
N ILE A 318 -10.58 5.52 -5.89
CA ILE A 318 -9.46 4.59 -6.13
C ILE A 318 -8.34 5.28 -6.90
N LEU A 319 -8.68 6.03 -7.95
CA LEU A 319 -7.71 6.77 -8.75
C LEU A 319 -6.95 7.80 -7.91
N ALA A 320 -7.63 8.49 -6.99
CA ALA A 320 -7.01 9.46 -6.10
C ALA A 320 -6.07 8.85 -5.05
N LEU A 321 -6.15 7.54 -4.78
CA LEU A 321 -5.13 6.87 -3.96
C LEU A 321 -3.74 6.95 -4.61
N ALA A 322 -3.66 6.95 -5.95
CA ALA A 322 -2.39 7.09 -6.66
C ALA A 322 -1.73 8.47 -6.42
N THR A 323 -2.52 9.49 -6.04
CA THR A 323 -2.07 10.88 -5.96
C THR A 323 -1.83 11.37 -4.53
N ASN A 324 -2.46 10.75 -3.52
CA ASN A 324 -2.32 11.13 -2.10
C ASN A 324 -1.53 10.08 -1.31
N SER A 325 -0.30 10.42 -0.93
CA SER A 325 0.53 9.67 0.02
C SER A 325 0.78 10.51 1.27
N PRO A 326 0.66 9.95 2.49
CA PRO A 326 0.88 10.69 3.74
C PRO A 326 2.36 10.91 4.09
N ASN A 327 3.31 10.28 3.37
CA ASN A 327 4.74 10.37 3.68
C ASN A 327 5.49 11.35 2.78
N GLU A 328 6.26 12.28 3.38
CA GLU A 328 7.13 13.27 2.68
C GLU A 328 8.20 12.64 1.78
N ALA A 329 8.46 11.33 1.91
CA ALA A 329 9.48 10.62 1.13
C ALA A 329 8.95 9.29 0.57
N ARG A 330 8.09 9.32 -0.46
CA ARG A 330 8.02 8.19 -1.40
C ARG A 330 9.21 8.31 -2.37
N GLY A 331 10.12 7.35 -2.26
CA GLY A 331 11.48 7.37 -2.83
C GLY A 331 11.61 7.76 -4.31
N SER A 332 12.85 7.98 -4.73
CA SER A 332 13.31 8.72 -5.93
C SER A 332 12.84 8.25 -7.33
N ARG A 333 11.89 7.33 -7.45
CA ARG A 333 11.50 6.65 -8.71
C ARG A 333 10.20 7.13 -9.33
N ARG A 334 9.35 7.81 -8.55
CA ARG A 334 8.34 8.71 -9.09
C ARG A 334 8.60 10.10 -8.55
N THR A 335 9.14 10.96 -9.40
CA THR A 335 9.24 12.41 -9.18
C THR A 335 7.85 13.06 -9.29
N ASN A 336 6.82 12.45 -8.72
CA ASN A 336 5.55 13.11 -8.50
C ASN A 336 5.50 13.42 -7.02
N ALA A 337 6.00 14.62 -6.72
CA ALA A 337 5.49 15.41 -5.63
C ALA A 337 3.97 15.24 -5.58
N THR A 338 3.42 15.07 -4.37
CA THR A 338 2.01 15.31 -4.08
C THR A 338 1.52 16.45 -4.99
N HIS A 339 0.56 16.16 -5.86
CA HIS A 339 -0.06 17.18 -6.72
C HIS A 339 -1.02 18.02 -5.87
N ASP A 340 -0.52 18.56 -4.75
CA ASP A 340 -1.11 19.72 -4.11
C ASP A 340 -0.41 20.92 -4.74
N GLU A 341 -1.03 21.47 -5.78
CA GLU A 341 -0.69 22.80 -6.25
C GLU A 341 -1.05 23.79 -5.12
N LEU A 342 -0.02 24.22 -4.38
CA LEU A 342 -0.11 25.29 -3.40
C LEU A 342 -0.42 26.60 -4.14
N GLY A 343 -1.70 26.89 -4.34
CA GLY A 343 -2.16 28.15 -4.88
C GLY A 343 -1.78 29.31 -3.96
N ALA A 344 -1.11 30.33 -4.52
CA ALA A 344 -0.87 31.58 -3.81
C ALA A 344 -2.16 32.41 -3.69
N PRO A 345 -2.32 33.24 -2.64
CA PRO A 345 -1.37 33.48 -1.55
C PRO A 345 -1.47 32.42 -0.44
N LEU A 346 -0.30 31.96 0.04
CA LEU A 346 -0.23 31.18 1.28
C LEU A 346 -0.61 32.08 2.45
N MET A 347 -1.66 31.70 3.17
CA MET A 347 -2.07 32.35 4.41
C MET A 347 -1.80 31.42 5.58
N LEU A 348 -1.43 31.99 6.73
CA LEU A 348 -1.34 31.25 7.98
C LEU A 348 -2.73 30.69 8.31
N SER A 349 -2.84 29.36 8.39
CA SER A 349 -4.10 28.69 8.69
C SER A 349 -4.33 28.57 10.20
N TRP A 350 -3.29 28.30 10.98
CA TRP A 350 -3.29 28.24 12.43
C TRP A 350 -1.87 28.30 12.99
N LEU A 351 -1.74 28.61 14.28
CA LEU A 351 -0.48 28.65 15.02
C LEU A 351 -0.74 28.17 16.45
N GLU A 352 0.10 27.26 16.94
CA GLU A 352 0.12 26.82 18.32
C GLU A 352 1.47 27.18 18.95
N ASP A 353 1.45 27.59 20.23
CA ASP A 353 2.63 28.07 20.94
C ASP A 353 3.33 26.93 21.69
N TYR A 354 4.07 26.11 20.93
CA TYR A 354 4.86 25.01 21.43
C TYR A 354 6.35 25.21 21.11
N ASP A 355 7.21 24.89 22.07
CA ASP A 355 8.65 24.85 21.84
C ASP A 355 9.05 23.52 21.19
N MET A 356 9.38 23.57 19.90
CA MET A 356 9.76 22.41 19.10
C MET A 356 11.28 22.26 18.91
N GLU A 357 12.09 23.21 19.40
CA GLU A 357 13.54 23.17 19.26
C GLU A 357 14.19 22.41 20.43
N GLN A 358 14.83 21.27 20.14
CA GLN A 358 15.40 20.45 21.22
C GLN A 358 16.74 20.97 21.77
N ASN A 359 17.33 21.99 21.12
CA ASN A 359 18.58 22.68 21.49
C ASN A 359 18.61 24.10 20.87
N GLU A 360 19.64 24.91 21.16
CA GLU A 360 19.83 26.28 20.66
C GLU A 360 20.12 26.36 19.14
N HIS A 361 19.18 25.93 18.29
CA HIS A 361 19.16 26.05 16.83
C HIS A 361 19.78 24.93 15.96
N SER A 362 19.93 23.70 16.46
CA SER A 362 20.53 22.61 15.65
C SER A 362 19.72 21.31 15.54
N ASP A 363 18.68 21.10 16.35
CA ASP A 363 17.88 19.86 16.34
C ASP A 363 16.37 20.21 16.29
N PHE A 364 15.93 20.74 15.15
CA PHE A 364 14.49 20.87 14.85
C PHE A 364 13.90 19.50 14.56
N VAL A 365 12.76 19.21 15.19
CA VAL A 365 12.05 17.94 15.02
C VAL A 365 10.78 18.19 14.22
N PRO A 366 10.75 17.87 12.91
CA PRO A 366 9.61 18.18 12.07
C PRO A 366 8.34 17.43 12.51
N PRO A 367 7.16 18.06 12.36
CA PRO A 367 5.88 17.41 12.52
C PRO A 367 5.59 16.45 11.36
N ILE A 368 4.68 15.50 11.57
CA ILE A 368 4.10 14.65 10.51
C ILE A 368 2.58 14.74 10.53
N ILE A 369 1.92 14.50 9.40
CA ILE A 369 0.45 14.40 9.33
C ILE A 369 0.08 12.97 8.98
N PHE A 370 -0.76 12.34 9.80
CA PHE A 370 -1.25 10.99 9.59
C PHE A 370 -2.71 10.88 10.00
N ARG A 371 -3.57 10.41 9.08
CA ARG A 371 -5.02 10.22 9.29
C ARG A 371 -5.75 11.44 9.87
N GLY A 372 -5.45 12.63 9.36
CA GLY A 372 -6.10 13.88 9.79
C GLY A 372 -5.59 14.45 11.12
N ILE A 373 -4.52 13.86 11.68
CA ILE A 373 -3.88 14.31 12.91
C ILE A 373 -2.43 14.71 12.61
N THR A 374 -2.01 15.85 13.13
CA THR A 374 -0.63 16.32 13.17
C THR A 374 0.04 15.75 14.41
N TYR A 375 1.13 15.02 14.22
CA TYR A 375 1.98 14.50 15.29
C TYR A 375 3.29 15.28 15.33
N PHE A 376 3.65 15.79 16.51
CA PHE A 376 4.90 16.52 16.67
C PHE A 376 5.43 16.39 18.08
N VAL A 377 6.75 16.48 18.21
CA VAL A 377 7.40 16.49 19.52
C VAL A 377 7.65 17.93 19.94
N ALA A 378 7.19 18.27 21.13
CA ALA A 378 7.40 19.59 21.71
C ALA A 378 7.67 19.50 23.21
N ARG A 379 8.26 20.58 23.73
CA ARG A 379 8.50 20.79 25.15
C ARG A 379 7.36 21.58 25.74
N GLU A 380 6.79 21.05 26.82
CA GLU A 380 5.74 21.75 27.58
C GLU A 380 6.38 22.90 28.39
N HIS A 381 5.84 24.11 28.24
CA HIS A 381 6.40 25.34 28.86
C HIS A 381 6.51 25.25 30.39
N ASN A 382 5.60 24.51 31.03
CA ASN A 382 5.51 24.43 32.50
C ASN A 382 6.42 23.35 33.11
N ASP A 383 6.64 22.25 32.39
CA ASP A 383 7.32 21.05 32.92
C ASP A 383 8.71 20.83 32.32
N ASN A 384 9.07 21.57 31.25
CA ASN A 384 10.34 21.49 30.56
C ASN A 384 10.70 20.05 30.09
N ARG A 385 9.67 19.22 29.82
CA ARG A 385 9.82 17.84 29.36
C ARG A 385 9.28 17.66 27.95
N TRP A 386 9.92 16.81 27.16
CA TRP A 386 9.55 16.47 25.79
C TRP A 386 8.37 15.49 25.77
N ARG A 387 7.39 15.76 24.92
CA ARG A 387 6.21 14.91 24.70
C ARG A 387 5.85 14.89 23.22
N LEU A 388 5.21 13.82 22.79
CA LEU A 388 4.52 13.74 21.52
C LEU A 388 3.10 14.29 21.69
N TYR A 389 2.70 15.20 20.82
CA TYR A 389 1.37 15.79 20.74
C TYR A 389 0.66 15.31 19.47
N ALA A 390 -0.64 15.06 19.58
CA ALA A 390 -1.52 14.68 18.49
C ALA A 390 -2.64 15.72 18.38
N LEU A 391 -2.53 16.63 17.41
CA LEU A 391 -3.51 17.70 17.16
C LEU A 391 -4.31 17.43 15.89
N LYS A 392 -5.58 17.79 15.91
CA LYS A 392 -6.47 17.67 14.76
C LYS A 392 -6.17 18.71 13.66
N VAL A 393 -6.02 18.24 12.42
CA VAL A 393 -5.66 19.09 11.25
C VAL A 393 -6.82 20.00 10.80
N ASP A 394 -8.06 19.50 10.82
CA ASP A 394 -9.27 20.28 10.50
C ASP A 394 -10.18 20.30 11.72
N PRO A 395 -10.42 21.45 12.38
CA PRO A 395 -11.17 21.48 13.64
C PRO A 395 -12.67 21.20 13.43
N ASN A 396 -13.16 21.24 12.19
CA ASN A 396 -14.57 20.98 11.88
C ASN A 396 -14.84 19.54 11.47
N HIS A 397 -13.82 18.69 11.44
CA HIS A 397 -13.96 17.31 10.96
C HIS A 397 -14.12 16.33 12.12
N ASP A 398 -15.33 15.88 12.44
CA ASP A 398 -15.56 14.81 13.42
C ASP A 398 -14.79 13.52 13.01
N LEU A 399 -13.70 13.18 13.74
CA LEU A 399 -12.77 12.10 13.41
C LEU A 399 -13.32 10.73 13.79
N ASP A 400 -14.17 10.64 14.81
CA ASP A 400 -14.75 9.38 15.29
C ASP A 400 -16.25 9.20 14.97
N ASN A 401 -16.88 10.22 14.36
CA ASN A 401 -18.29 10.28 13.95
C ASN A 401 -19.26 10.13 15.14
N ASP A 402 -18.85 10.49 16.35
CA ASP A 402 -19.74 10.43 17.50
C ASP A 402 -20.73 11.61 17.57
N GLY A 403 -20.63 12.54 16.63
CA GLY A 403 -21.44 13.75 16.49
C GLY A 403 -20.83 14.98 17.14
N TRP A 404 -19.63 14.87 17.72
CA TRP A 404 -18.91 15.94 18.39
C TRP A 404 -17.68 16.32 17.58
N LEU A 405 -17.37 17.62 17.53
CA LEU A 405 -16.20 18.12 16.80
C LEU A 405 -14.92 18.12 17.64
N ASP A 406 -15.04 17.80 18.93
CA ASP A 406 -13.97 17.80 19.94
C ASP A 406 -13.62 16.34 20.21
N ASP A 407 -12.64 15.83 19.46
CA ASP A 407 -12.27 14.42 19.39
C ASP A 407 -11.19 14.08 20.42
N GLY A 408 -11.41 13.05 21.23
CA GLY A 408 -10.42 12.66 22.24
C GLY A 408 -10.44 13.59 23.45
N PHE A 409 -9.38 14.38 23.69
CA PHE A 409 -9.25 15.17 24.92
C PHE A 409 -10.01 16.48 24.79
N GLN A 410 -11.07 16.62 25.58
CA GLN A 410 -11.98 17.77 25.50
C GLN A 410 -11.30 19.08 25.92
N ASP A 411 -10.85 19.86 24.94
CA ASP A 411 -10.17 21.14 25.15
C ASP A 411 -10.83 22.31 24.42
N ALA A 412 -11.69 22.04 23.43
CA ALA A 412 -12.44 23.08 22.72
C ALA A 412 -13.32 23.88 23.70
N SER A 413 -13.91 23.21 24.70
CA SER A 413 -14.69 23.87 25.77
C SER A 413 -13.88 24.78 26.69
N LEU A 414 -12.55 24.62 26.69
CA LEU A 414 -11.59 25.41 27.48
C LEU A 414 -10.95 26.55 26.68
N GLY A 415 -11.37 26.75 25.42
CA GLY A 415 -10.91 27.83 24.54
C GLY A 415 -9.67 27.48 23.72
N ALA A 416 -9.35 26.20 23.56
CA ALA A 416 -8.28 25.77 22.66
C ALA A 416 -8.60 26.16 21.20
N THR A 417 -7.58 26.63 20.49
CA THR A 417 -7.67 27.00 19.06
C THR A 417 -7.64 25.79 18.14
N ARG A 418 -7.08 24.69 18.64
CA ARG A 418 -7.02 23.39 17.99
C ARG A 418 -7.30 22.30 19.00
N ASP A 419 -8.01 21.29 18.50
CA ASP A 419 -8.38 20.10 19.25
C ASP A 419 -7.16 19.20 19.46
N LEU A 420 -6.78 19.03 20.72
CA LEU A 420 -5.81 18.06 21.18
C LEU A 420 -6.49 16.70 21.36
N VAL A 421 -6.18 15.76 20.47
CA VAL A 421 -6.73 14.40 20.57
C VAL A 421 -6.11 13.66 21.76
N TRP A 422 -4.78 13.69 21.86
CA TRP A 422 -4.04 13.13 23.00
C TRP A 422 -2.59 13.65 23.05
N ARG A 423 -1.90 13.40 24.16
CA ARG A 423 -0.46 13.63 24.29
C ARG A 423 0.23 12.54 25.08
N SER A 424 1.48 12.22 24.75
CA SER A 424 2.24 11.16 25.40
C SER A 424 2.60 11.49 26.85
N GLN A 425 2.97 10.47 27.62
CA GLN A 425 3.82 10.64 28.80
C GLN A 425 5.15 11.32 28.41
N PRO A 426 5.81 12.02 29.36
CA PRO A 426 7.11 12.63 29.11
C PRO A 426 8.17 11.62 28.70
N PHE A 427 8.96 11.94 27.68
CA PHE A 427 10.14 11.17 27.32
C PHE A 427 11.26 11.39 28.33
N PRO A 428 12.11 10.38 28.58
CA PRO A 428 13.21 10.48 29.53
C PRO A 428 14.38 11.33 29.02
N SER A 429 14.46 11.60 27.72
CA SER A 429 15.58 12.28 27.07
C SER A 429 15.17 12.97 25.75
N ARG A 430 16.15 13.54 25.04
CA ARG A 430 15.98 14.10 23.70
C ARG A 430 15.46 13.03 22.74
N THR A 431 14.60 13.43 21.81
CA THR A 431 14.01 12.53 20.83
C THR A 431 14.33 12.94 19.39
N GLY A 432 14.13 12.00 18.47
CA GLY A 432 14.08 12.28 17.03
C GLY A 432 12.66 12.60 16.55
N PRO A 433 12.50 12.81 15.24
CA PRO A 433 11.20 13.02 14.60
C PRO A 433 10.28 11.80 14.70
N PRO A 434 8.97 12.03 14.85
CA PRO A 434 7.99 10.95 14.84
C PRO A 434 7.90 10.33 13.43
N MET A 435 7.54 9.06 13.38
CA MET A 435 7.12 8.36 12.17
C MET A 435 5.80 7.65 12.45
N ALA A 436 4.83 7.73 11.54
CA ALA A 436 3.57 7.02 11.67
C ALA A 436 3.41 6.01 10.54
N THR A 437 2.83 4.86 10.85
CA THR A 437 2.53 3.82 9.86
C THR A 437 1.27 3.07 10.25
N GLU A 438 0.59 2.54 9.24
CA GLU A 438 -0.51 1.61 9.42
C GLU A 438 0.02 0.18 9.34
N VAL A 439 -0.40 -0.63 10.29
CA VAL A 439 -0.02 -2.02 10.45
C VAL A 439 -1.25 -2.86 10.25
N ALA A 440 -1.17 -3.74 9.27
CA ALA A 440 -2.27 -4.60 8.93
C ALA A 440 -2.25 -5.85 9.84
N ASN A 441 -3.39 -6.13 10.49
CA ASN A 441 -3.62 -7.22 11.45
C ASN A 441 -2.53 -7.40 12.53
N PRO A 442 -2.31 -6.39 13.37
CA PRO A 442 -1.38 -6.50 14.49
C PRO A 442 -1.78 -7.63 15.45
N VAL A 443 -0.79 -8.27 16.08
CA VAL A 443 -1.02 -9.36 17.04
C VAL A 443 -0.68 -8.92 18.46
N GLY A 444 -1.14 -9.69 19.46
CA GLY A 444 -0.73 -9.48 20.85
C GLY A 444 -1.17 -8.15 21.47
N GLY A 445 -2.16 -7.47 20.89
CA GLY A 445 -2.65 -6.18 21.38
C GLY A 445 -1.87 -4.97 20.86
N ALA A 446 -1.00 -5.14 19.87
CA ALA A 446 -0.42 -4.01 19.13
C ALA A 446 -1.53 -3.24 18.37
N PRO A 447 -1.45 -1.90 18.27
CA PRO A 447 -2.48 -1.12 17.60
C PRO A 447 -2.27 -1.14 16.08
N GLU A 448 -3.35 -0.94 15.32
CA GLU A 448 -3.28 -0.89 13.85
C GLU A 448 -2.58 0.38 13.37
N ASN A 449 -2.83 1.51 14.04
CA ASN A 449 -2.24 2.79 13.70
C ASN A 449 -1.14 3.08 14.69
N GLN A 450 0.10 3.14 14.23
CA GLN A 450 1.26 3.21 15.12
C GLN A 450 2.07 4.48 14.89
N VAL A 451 2.50 5.13 15.98
CA VAL A 451 3.44 6.26 15.94
C VAL A 451 4.70 5.88 16.71
N TYR A 452 5.85 6.08 16.09
CA TYR A 452 7.17 5.72 16.55
C TYR A 452 8.00 6.96 16.85
N VAL A 453 8.65 7.00 18.03
CA VAL A 453 9.57 8.07 18.42
C VAL A 453 10.84 7.45 19.02
N GLN A 454 12.00 7.77 18.46
CA GLN A 454 13.29 7.31 18.99
C GLN A 454 13.86 8.32 20.00
N THR A 455 14.46 7.80 21.09
CA THR A 455 15.17 8.59 22.10
C THR A 455 16.69 8.52 21.94
N GLU A 456 17.42 9.40 22.64
CA GLU A 456 18.89 9.45 22.62
C GLU A 456 19.57 8.16 23.09
N GLN A 457 18.91 7.35 23.92
CA GLN A 457 19.41 6.04 24.34
C GLN A 457 19.11 4.94 23.30
N GLY A 458 18.44 5.29 22.21
CA GLY A 458 18.05 4.37 21.13
C GLY A 458 16.73 3.67 21.36
N ASP A 459 16.10 3.85 22.53
CA ASP A 459 14.78 3.29 22.82
C ASP A 459 13.75 3.89 21.87
N VAL A 460 12.96 3.02 21.26
CA VAL A 460 11.87 3.37 20.36
C VAL A 460 10.55 3.20 21.08
N TYR A 461 9.85 4.32 21.28
CA TYR A 461 8.54 4.39 21.92
C TYR A 461 7.47 4.27 20.85
N VAL A 462 6.55 3.33 21.04
CA VAL A 462 5.43 3.08 20.12
C VAL A 462 4.13 3.46 20.79
N PHE A 463 3.29 4.24 20.12
CA PHE A 463 1.97 4.67 20.57
C PHE A 463 0.89 4.23 19.59
N ASP A 464 -0.33 4.02 20.09
CA ASP A 464 -1.52 3.98 19.24
C ASP A 464 -1.81 5.40 18.73
N ALA A 465 -1.83 5.58 17.41
CA ALA A 465 -2.09 6.87 16.79
C ALA A 465 -3.56 7.31 17.03
N LEU A 466 -4.48 6.34 17.02
CA LEU A 466 -5.92 6.57 17.11
C LEU A 466 -6.50 5.67 18.22
N PRO A 467 -6.19 5.95 19.50
CA PRO A 467 -6.65 5.13 20.60
C PRO A 467 -8.17 5.20 20.70
N MET A 468 -8.86 4.12 20.33
CA MET A 468 -10.33 4.06 20.35
C MET A 468 -10.86 3.16 21.46
N ALA A 469 -11.93 3.59 22.13
CA ALA A 469 -12.74 2.77 23.02
C ALA A 469 -14.22 2.95 22.70
N ASN A 470 -14.95 1.84 22.50
CA ASN A 470 -16.37 1.86 22.13
C ASN A 470 -16.70 2.73 20.90
N GLY A 471 -15.79 2.77 19.93
CA GLY A 471 -15.94 3.54 18.70
C GLY A 471 -15.66 5.03 18.82
N ARG A 472 -15.12 5.49 19.96
CA ARG A 472 -14.74 6.90 20.18
C ARG A 472 -13.26 7.04 20.48
N LEU A 473 -12.66 8.16 20.10
CA LEU A 473 -11.29 8.49 20.46
C LEU A 473 -11.18 8.72 21.96
N VAL A 474 -10.16 8.11 22.57
CA VAL A 474 -9.91 8.19 24.01
C VAL A 474 -8.96 9.34 24.27
N GLY A 475 -9.51 10.44 24.81
CA GLY A 475 -8.78 11.62 25.24
C GLY A 475 -7.98 11.44 26.52
N ASN A 476 -6.89 10.68 26.48
CA ASN A 476 -6.00 10.55 27.62
C ASN A 476 -4.95 11.66 27.63
N ILE A 477 -4.94 12.45 28.71
CA ILE A 477 -3.80 13.30 29.03
C ILE A 477 -2.70 12.41 29.63
N ASN A 478 -1.53 12.35 28.98
CA ASN A 478 -0.40 11.47 29.31
C ASN A 478 -0.57 10.00 28.89
N THR A 479 -0.84 9.76 27.61
CA THR A 479 -0.86 8.42 26.99
C THR A 479 0.46 7.70 27.19
N ALA A 480 0.43 6.50 27.78
CA ALA A 480 1.61 5.64 27.90
C ALA A 480 1.95 5.00 26.54
N PRO A 481 3.23 4.72 26.27
CA PRO A 481 3.58 3.93 25.09
C PRO A 481 2.98 2.53 25.20
N VAL A 482 2.52 1.99 24.08
CA VAL A 482 2.08 0.59 23.99
C VAL A 482 3.28 -0.35 24.11
N GLN A 483 4.44 0.05 23.59
CA GLN A 483 5.68 -0.69 23.72
C GLN A 483 6.89 0.26 23.75
N ILE A 484 7.94 -0.15 24.46
CA ILE A 484 9.27 0.45 24.41
C ILE A 484 10.25 -0.63 23.91
N ILE A 485 10.90 -0.38 22.77
CA ILE A 485 11.81 -1.32 22.14
C ILE A 485 13.23 -0.79 22.27
N SER A 486 14.06 -1.51 23.03
CA SER A 486 15.42 -1.09 23.35
C SER A 486 16.46 -1.90 22.57
N PRO A 487 17.38 -1.26 21.84
CA PRO A 487 18.46 -1.97 21.19
C PRO A 487 19.56 -2.33 22.19
N SER A 488 20.31 -3.40 21.92
CA SER A 488 21.45 -3.83 22.74
C SER A 488 22.70 -3.89 21.89
N PRO A 489 23.80 -3.16 22.17
CA PRO A 489 23.96 -2.22 23.30
C PRO A 489 23.06 -0.99 23.15
N ALA A 490 22.88 -0.20 24.20
CA ALA A 490 22.16 1.07 24.09
C ALA A 490 22.81 1.97 23.02
N ALA A 491 22.00 2.80 22.36
CA ALA A 491 22.54 3.81 21.46
C ALA A 491 23.32 4.86 22.24
N ASP A 492 24.31 5.45 21.59
CA ASP A 492 25.13 6.53 22.12
C ASP A 492 25.51 7.45 20.95
N PHE A 493 25.05 8.69 21.01
CA PHE A 493 25.25 9.70 19.96
C PHE A 493 26.35 10.66 20.36
N GLN A 494 27.20 11.04 19.39
CA GLN A 494 28.36 11.89 19.67
C GLN A 494 27.94 13.24 20.27
N PRO A 495 28.31 13.54 21.53
CA PRO A 495 27.94 14.79 22.19
C PRO A 495 28.54 15.99 21.45
N GLY A 496 27.76 17.08 21.36
CA GLY A 496 28.19 18.34 20.75
C GLY A 496 28.39 18.32 19.23
N ALA A 497 28.06 17.22 18.54
CA ALA A 497 28.07 17.17 17.09
C ALA A 497 26.79 17.80 16.51
N ASP A 498 26.91 18.51 15.38
CA ASP A 498 25.74 19.05 14.66
C ASP A 498 24.87 17.91 14.13
N HIS A 499 23.54 18.01 14.23
CA HIS A 499 22.59 16.95 13.81
C HIS A 499 22.89 15.58 14.45
N ARG A 500 23.24 15.54 15.73
CA ARG A 500 23.72 14.32 16.42
C ARG A 500 22.69 13.19 16.52
N GLY A 501 21.45 13.38 16.10
CA GLY A 501 20.34 12.44 16.30
C GLY A 501 19.67 12.63 17.68
N PRO A 502 18.64 11.84 18.02
CA PRO A 502 18.13 10.68 17.29
C PRO A 502 17.50 11.02 15.94
N TYR A 503 17.45 10.04 15.04
CA TYR A 503 16.92 10.23 13.70
C TYR A 503 15.53 9.61 13.57
N ALA A 504 14.78 10.02 12.54
CA ALA A 504 13.46 9.46 12.30
C ALA A 504 13.56 7.97 11.95
N PRO A 505 12.75 7.09 12.58
CA PRO A 505 12.50 5.75 12.08
C PRO A 505 11.98 5.77 10.64
N VAL A 506 12.21 4.70 9.88
CA VAL A 506 11.71 4.58 8.50
C VAL A 506 10.90 3.30 8.35
N ALA A 507 9.59 3.43 8.09
CA ALA A 507 8.76 2.31 7.69
C ALA A 507 8.99 1.99 6.21
N PHE A 508 9.39 0.75 5.93
CA PHE A 508 9.53 0.25 4.58
C PHE A 508 9.27 -1.25 4.54
N ASP A 509 8.42 -1.66 3.59
CA ASP A 509 8.13 -3.05 3.31
C ASP A 509 7.66 -3.90 4.50
N GLY A 510 6.75 -3.33 5.30
CA GLY A 510 6.20 -4.00 6.48
C GLY A 510 7.15 -4.09 7.67
N LEU A 511 8.31 -3.43 7.61
CA LEU A 511 9.26 -3.32 8.72
C LEU A 511 9.53 -1.85 9.07
N VAL A 512 9.92 -1.61 10.31
CA VAL A 512 10.40 -0.29 10.76
C VAL A 512 11.89 -0.35 10.99
N TYR A 513 12.65 0.32 10.13
CA TYR A 513 14.11 0.39 10.20
C TYR A 513 14.56 1.54 11.09
N ILE A 514 15.57 1.25 11.91
CA ILE A 514 16.21 2.20 12.81
C ILE A 514 17.68 2.30 12.42
N PHE A 515 18.16 3.54 12.28
CA PHE A 515 19.57 3.85 12.12
C PHE A 515 20.04 4.72 13.28
N ASP A 516 20.93 4.17 14.09
CA ASP A 516 21.46 4.83 15.28
C ASP A 516 22.98 4.70 15.35
N SER A 517 23.56 5.21 16.43
CA SER A 517 24.96 4.98 16.77
C SER A 517 25.11 4.30 18.10
N TYR A 518 26.23 3.61 18.28
CA TYR A 518 26.64 3.06 19.55
C TYR A 518 28.13 3.30 19.77
N ARG A 519 28.54 3.21 21.04
CA ARG A 519 29.93 3.39 21.42
C ARG A 519 30.77 2.18 21.05
N LEU A 520 31.82 2.40 20.29
CA LEU A 520 32.81 1.38 19.89
C LEU A 520 34.20 1.82 20.36
N GLY A 521 34.59 1.36 21.54
CA GLY A 521 35.83 1.78 22.20
C GLY A 521 35.82 3.27 22.54
N LEU A 522 36.76 4.02 21.96
CA LEU A 522 36.84 5.49 22.11
C LEU A 522 36.05 6.25 21.03
N GLY A 523 35.49 5.56 20.03
CA GLY A 523 34.74 6.15 18.93
C GLY A 523 33.26 5.78 18.93
N TYR A 524 32.57 6.24 17.89
CA TYR A 524 31.17 5.96 17.61
C TYR A 524 31.07 5.21 16.27
N ALA A 525 30.19 4.21 16.22
CA ALA A 525 29.88 3.47 15.01
C ALA A 525 28.38 3.49 14.77
N GLY A 526 27.99 3.46 13.50
CA GLY A 526 26.59 3.32 13.11
C GLY A 526 26.08 1.91 13.31
N ARG A 527 24.77 1.77 13.44
CA ARG A 527 24.08 0.49 13.50
C ARG A 527 22.71 0.60 12.86
N VAL A 528 22.38 -0.41 12.05
CA VAL A 528 21.05 -0.62 11.49
C VAL A 528 20.40 -1.82 12.15
N TRP A 529 19.13 -1.70 12.49
CA TRP A 529 18.26 -2.78 12.97
C TRP A 529 16.82 -2.54 12.53
N ALA A 530 15.97 -3.55 12.66
CA ALA A 530 14.58 -3.51 12.23
C ALA A 530 13.63 -4.01 13.33
N ILE A 531 12.45 -3.41 13.36
CA ILE A 531 11.31 -3.79 14.19
C ILE A 531 10.26 -4.42 13.29
N ASP A 532 9.71 -5.55 13.72
CA ASP A 532 8.47 -6.09 13.18
C ASP A 532 7.28 -5.34 13.83
N PRO A 533 6.56 -4.50 13.07
CA PRO A 533 5.49 -3.67 13.60
C PRO A 533 4.23 -4.48 13.97
N THR A 534 4.10 -5.73 13.49
CA THR A 534 2.97 -6.60 13.84
C THR A 534 3.08 -7.15 15.26
N SER A 535 4.30 -7.44 15.71
CA SER A 535 4.62 -8.01 17.02
C SER A 535 5.27 -7.01 17.99
N LEU A 536 5.65 -5.82 17.51
CA LEU A 536 6.39 -4.79 18.25
C LEU A 536 7.68 -5.34 18.88
N SER A 537 8.44 -6.11 18.09
CA SER A 537 9.68 -6.75 18.53
C SER A 537 10.81 -6.56 17.51
N ILE A 538 12.06 -6.69 17.96
CA ILE A 538 13.22 -6.65 17.05
C ILE A 538 13.20 -7.90 16.17
N VAL A 539 13.41 -7.73 14.86
CA VAL A 539 13.50 -8.87 13.92
C VAL A 539 14.66 -9.79 14.32
N ASN A 540 14.39 -11.09 14.39
CA ASN A 540 15.33 -12.09 14.92
C ASN A 540 15.24 -13.42 14.14
N THR A 541 16.40 -14.01 13.80
CA THR A 541 16.51 -15.36 13.22
C THR A 541 17.54 -16.21 13.98
N GLY A 542 17.27 -16.40 15.27
CA GLY A 542 18.18 -16.99 16.27
C GLY A 542 19.02 -15.97 17.02
N SER A 543 19.21 -14.79 16.43
CA SER A 543 19.78 -13.58 17.05
C SER A 543 19.16 -12.34 16.42
N ASP A 544 19.13 -11.24 17.17
CA ASP A 544 18.62 -9.96 16.69
C ASP A 544 19.37 -9.47 15.47
N TRP A 545 18.64 -8.91 14.52
CA TRP A 545 19.18 -8.39 13.29
C TRP A 545 19.87 -7.05 13.53
N TYR A 546 21.20 -7.08 13.53
CA TYR A 546 22.04 -5.89 13.62
C TYR A 546 23.10 -5.88 12.51
N ALA A 547 23.16 -4.80 11.74
CA ALA A 547 24.34 -4.50 10.93
C ALA A 547 25.33 -3.69 11.79
N ARG A 548 26.21 -4.38 12.52
CA ARG A 548 27.28 -3.76 13.34
C ARG A 548 28.47 -4.68 13.61
N GLY A 549 29.68 -4.12 13.70
CA GLY A 549 30.84 -4.77 14.32
C GLY A 549 31.45 -5.93 13.52
N ASN A 550 32.25 -6.76 14.19
CA ASN A 550 33.05 -7.82 13.55
C ASN A 550 32.16 -8.96 13.00
N GLY A 551 32.30 -9.27 11.70
CA GLY A 551 31.42 -10.23 10.99
C GLY A 551 30.19 -9.58 10.33
N ALA A 552 30.01 -8.26 10.46
CA ALA A 552 29.01 -7.47 9.74
C ALA A 552 29.69 -6.23 9.10
N PRO A 553 29.00 -5.46 8.23
CA PRO A 553 29.55 -4.23 7.70
C PRO A 553 29.86 -3.23 8.83
N ASN A 554 31.07 -2.68 8.84
CA ASN A 554 31.41 -1.56 9.72
C ASN A 554 30.71 -0.30 9.20
N LEU A 555 29.65 0.12 9.88
CA LEU A 555 28.94 1.36 9.56
C LEU A 555 29.59 2.53 10.31
N PRO A 556 29.98 3.62 9.62
CA PRO A 556 30.52 4.79 10.29
C PRO A 556 29.42 5.53 11.07
N SER A 557 29.82 6.44 11.95
CA SER A 557 28.89 7.21 12.78
C SER A 557 27.87 7.99 11.92
N PRO A 558 26.58 7.92 12.24
CA PRO A 558 25.50 8.53 11.47
C PRO A 558 25.57 10.07 11.49
N SER A 559 25.12 10.70 10.40
CA SER A 559 24.98 12.16 10.29
C SER A 559 23.56 12.64 9.95
N GLY A 560 22.60 11.73 9.79
CA GLY A 560 21.24 12.05 9.39
C GLY A 560 20.32 10.82 9.32
N PRO A 561 19.04 11.01 9.01
CA PRO A 561 18.08 9.92 8.85
C PRO A 561 18.42 9.06 7.62
N PRO A 562 18.07 7.76 7.65
CA PRO A 562 18.28 6.88 6.51
C PRO A 562 17.18 7.05 5.46
N THR A 563 17.43 6.53 4.25
CA THR A 563 16.38 6.30 3.24
C THR A 563 16.46 4.88 2.73
N VAL A 564 15.31 4.22 2.55
CA VAL A 564 15.23 2.82 2.13
C VAL A 564 14.44 2.73 0.82
N GLY A 565 14.89 1.90 -0.10
CA GLY A 565 14.15 1.63 -1.33
C GLY A 565 14.71 0.45 -2.10
N TYR A 566 13.96 -0.01 -3.09
CA TYR A 566 14.41 -1.07 -3.99
C TYR A 566 15.27 -0.52 -5.14
N ILE A 567 16.32 -1.27 -5.49
CA ILE A 567 17.08 -1.11 -6.72
C ILE A 567 17.03 -2.39 -7.56
N PRO A 568 17.06 -2.32 -8.91
CA PRO A 568 17.17 -3.52 -9.73
C PRO A 568 18.46 -4.23 -9.38
N SER A 569 18.36 -5.54 -9.18
CA SER A 569 19.53 -6.38 -9.08
C SER A 569 20.24 -6.41 -10.45
N GLY A 570 21.56 -6.25 -10.47
CA GLY A 570 22.31 -6.14 -11.73
C GLY A 570 22.36 -7.43 -12.55
N ASP A 571 22.06 -8.55 -11.91
CA ASP A 571 22.12 -9.93 -12.42
C ASP A 571 20.74 -10.50 -12.79
N ASN A 572 19.65 -9.93 -12.27
CA ASN A 572 18.30 -10.35 -12.59
C ASN A 572 17.40 -9.15 -12.95
N PRO A 573 16.87 -9.06 -14.18
CA PRO A 573 16.00 -7.96 -14.60
C PRO A 573 14.66 -7.88 -13.84
N THR A 574 14.27 -8.91 -13.10
CA THR A 574 13.09 -8.91 -12.23
C THR A 574 13.42 -8.96 -10.74
N GLY A 575 14.70 -9.12 -10.37
CA GLY A 575 15.13 -9.11 -8.98
C GLY A 575 15.28 -7.67 -8.48
N LEU A 576 14.87 -7.43 -7.23
CA LEU A 576 15.07 -6.17 -6.54
C LEU A 576 15.87 -6.38 -5.26
N ASP A 577 16.87 -5.53 -5.07
CA ASP A 577 17.63 -5.45 -3.84
C ASP A 577 17.10 -4.27 -3.01
N GLY A 578 16.64 -4.54 -1.79
CA GLY A 578 16.25 -3.53 -0.83
C GLY A 578 17.50 -2.92 -0.21
N VAL A 579 17.74 -1.64 -0.48
CA VAL A 579 18.94 -0.93 -0.04
C VAL A 579 18.56 0.25 0.84
N MET A 580 19.21 0.31 1.99
CA MET A 580 19.15 1.42 2.91
C MET A 580 20.39 2.29 2.72
N TYR A 581 20.20 3.54 2.30
CA TYR A 581 21.26 4.54 2.23
C TYR A 581 21.34 5.28 3.55
N VAL A 582 22.48 5.16 4.22
CA VAL A 582 22.72 5.75 5.53
C VAL A 582 23.79 6.84 5.43
N PRO A 583 23.45 8.11 5.75
CA PRO A 583 24.43 9.20 5.76
C PRO A 583 25.36 9.07 6.97
N HIS A 584 26.65 9.28 6.77
CA HIS A 584 27.64 9.17 7.82
C HIS A 584 28.64 10.33 7.86
N ARG A 585 29.18 10.55 9.06
CA ARG A 585 30.23 11.52 9.36
C ARG A 585 31.59 10.99 8.96
N SER A 586 32.53 11.90 8.74
CA SER A 586 33.93 11.52 8.67
C SER A 586 34.41 10.96 10.02
N SER A 587 35.32 10.01 9.98
CA SER A 587 35.96 9.46 11.17
C SER A 587 37.48 9.50 11.03
N LEU A 588 38.19 9.73 12.15
CA LEU A 588 39.65 9.77 12.15
C LEU A 588 40.21 8.38 11.79
N GLY A 589 40.85 8.26 10.63
CA GLY A 589 41.34 6.98 10.10
C GLY A 589 40.26 6.10 9.46
N GLY A 590 39.04 6.61 9.27
CA GLY A 590 37.95 5.95 8.56
C GLY A 590 37.46 6.74 7.33
N PRO A 591 36.28 6.42 6.78
CA PRO A 591 35.78 7.06 5.57
C PRO A 591 35.50 8.56 5.78
N ALA A 592 35.58 9.33 4.69
CA ALA A 592 35.15 10.73 4.65
C ALA A 592 33.62 10.84 4.81
N VAL A 593 33.10 12.07 4.94
CA VAL A 593 31.64 12.31 4.94
C VAL A 593 31.02 11.74 3.65
N GLY A 594 29.92 11.00 3.77
CA GLY A 594 29.28 10.37 2.63
C GLY A 594 28.06 9.53 3.00
N PHE A 595 27.72 8.59 2.13
CA PHE A 595 26.64 7.62 2.34
C PHE A 595 27.19 6.21 2.27
N SER A 596 26.69 5.33 3.14
CA SER A 596 26.89 3.88 3.01
C SER A 596 25.60 3.26 2.51
N SER A 597 25.70 2.34 1.54
CA SER A 597 24.57 1.52 1.10
C SER A 597 24.58 0.20 1.87
N VAL A 598 23.52 -0.09 2.60
CA VAL A 598 23.32 -1.33 3.36
C VAL A 598 22.25 -2.15 2.67
N TRP A 599 22.58 -3.39 2.33
CA TRP A 599 21.62 -4.33 1.78
C TRP A 599 20.77 -4.92 2.91
N VAL A 600 19.45 -4.69 2.87
CA VAL A 600 18.53 -5.04 3.96
C VAL A 600 17.48 -6.08 3.58
N SER A 601 17.15 -6.21 2.30
CA SER A 601 16.19 -7.22 1.82
C SER A 601 16.41 -7.56 0.35
N VAL A 602 15.79 -8.64 -0.12
CA VAL A 602 15.79 -9.07 -1.52
C VAL A 602 14.40 -9.53 -1.92
N ARG A 603 14.06 -9.31 -3.19
CA ARG A 603 12.84 -9.82 -3.82
C ARG A 603 13.13 -10.35 -5.21
N GLY A 604 12.43 -11.42 -5.59
CA GLY A 604 12.57 -12.00 -6.93
C GLY A 604 13.98 -12.49 -7.26
N GLU A 605 14.78 -12.82 -6.24
CA GLU A 605 16.14 -13.33 -6.41
C GLU A 605 16.11 -14.77 -6.96
N SER A 606 16.95 -15.02 -7.98
CA SER A 606 17.30 -16.38 -8.37
C SER A 606 18.38 -16.92 -7.44
N PRO A 607 18.23 -18.14 -6.88
CA PRO A 607 19.29 -18.72 -6.06
C PRO A 607 20.61 -18.85 -6.82
N GLU A 608 21.73 -18.73 -6.10
CA GLU A 608 23.09 -18.90 -6.63
C GLU A 608 23.32 -20.34 -7.12
N ILE A 609 22.87 -21.31 -6.33
CA ILE A 609 22.93 -22.73 -6.66
C ILE A 609 21.61 -23.38 -6.25
N VAL A 610 21.04 -24.16 -7.17
CA VAL A 610 19.98 -25.13 -6.87
C VAL A 610 20.51 -26.50 -7.27
N SER A 611 20.55 -27.43 -6.31
CA SER A 611 20.84 -28.84 -6.58
C SER A 611 19.73 -29.70 -6.02
N ASN A 612 19.22 -30.63 -6.82
CA ASN A 612 18.19 -31.57 -6.43
C ASN A 612 18.71 -32.99 -6.64
N ASP A 613 18.75 -33.80 -5.58
CA ASP A 613 19.17 -35.20 -5.65
C ASP A 613 17.98 -36.18 -5.82
N GLY A 614 16.76 -35.65 -5.97
CA GLY A 614 15.53 -36.39 -6.13
C GLY A 614 14.75 -36.62 -4.84
N THR A 615 15.36 -36.35 -3.66
CA THR A 615 14.69 -36.42 -2.35
C THR A 615 14.81 -35.10 -1.57
N VAL A 616 15.90 -34.37 -1.77
CA VAL A 616 16.17 -33.10 -1.10
C VAL A 616 16.65 -32.09 -2.13
N MET A 617 16.09 -30.88 -2.08
CA MET A 617 16.60 -29.73 -2.81
C MET A 617 17.45 -28.87 -1.91
N GLN A 618 18.70 -28.67 -2.29
CA GLN A 618 19.59 -27.72 -1.64
C GLN A 618 19.60 -26.41 -2.42
N ILE A 619 19.36 -25.32 -1.71
CA ILE A 619 19.35 -23.97 -2.24
C ILE A 619 20.44 -23.17 -1.53
N ARG A 620 21.35 -22.59 -2.32
CA ARG A 620 22.29 -21.56 -1.86
C ARG A 620 21.78 -20.20 -2.33
N THR A 621 21.43 -19.33 -1.39
CA THR A 621 21.03 -17.95 -1.70
C THR A 621 22.24 -17.04 -1.88
N ARG A 622 22.08 -15.84 -2.43
CA ARG A 622 23.16 -14.83 -2.48
C ARG A 622 23.55 -14.36 -1.08
N ALA A 623 22.63 -14.37 -0.12
CA ALA A 623 22.94 -14.11 1.29
C ALA A 623 24.02 -15.08 1.83
N ALA A 624 24.04 -16.33 1.35
CA ALA A 624 25.07 -17.31 1.71
C ALA A 624 26.49 -16.90 1.26
N LEU A 625 26.63 -16.12 0.18
CA LEU A 625 27.93 -15.61 -0.28
C LEU A 625 28.57 -14.64 0.72
N LYS A 626 27.74 -14.05 1.58
CA LYS A 626 28.16 -13.12 2.64
C LYS A 626 28.04 -13.73 4.04
N GLY A 627 27.70 -15.03 4.15
CA GLY A 627 27.50 -15.70 5.43
C GLY A 627 26.29 -15.18 6.21
N LEU A 628 25.30 -14.61 5.52
CA LEU A 628 24.09 -14.05 6.13
C LEU A 628 22.99 -15.11 6.20
N ARG A 629 22.21 -15.10 7.30
CA ARG A 629 21.02 -15.95 7.44
C ARG A 629 19.82 -15.32 6.75
N VAL A 630 18.91 -16.17 6.27
CA VAL A 630 17.58 -15.76 5.79
C VAL A 630 16.52 -16.08 6.83
N VAL A 631 15.40 -15.35 6.82
CA VAL A 631 14.23 -15.68 7.65
C VAL A 631 13.57 -16.94 7.12
N ASP A 632 13.41 -17.94 7.99
CA ASP A 632 12.75 -19.21 7.69
C ASP A 632 11.61 -19.50 8.70
N ALA A 633 10.86 -18.46 9.05
CA ALA A 633 9.69 -18.55 9.92
C ALA A 633 8.50 -19.21 9.19
N SER A 634 7.70 -19.97 9.92
CA SER A 634 6.43 -20.49 9.42
C SER A 634 5.36 -19.39 9.45
N ASN A 635 4.49 -19.40 8.44
CA ASN A 635 3.35 -18.47 8.33
C ASN A 635 3.72 -17.00 8.61
N SER A 636 4.76 -16.51 7.95
CA SER A 636 5.31 -15.16 8.14
C SER A 636 5.43 -14.46 6.80
N ILE A 637 5.04 -13.18 6.75
CA ILE A 637 5.24 -12.32 5.57
C ILE A 637 6.73 -12.12 5.23
N LEU A 638 7.62 -12.36 6.19
CA LEU A 638 9.07 -12.25 6.03
C LEU A 638 9.72 -13.58 5.66
N GLY A 639 8.98 -14.69 5.71
CA GLY A 639 9.53 -16.01 5.47
C GLY A 639 9.74 -16.34 3.99
N LEU A 640 10.06 -17.60 3.70
CA LEU A 640 10.31 -18.07 2.35
C LEU A 640 9.01 -18.22 1.54
N LYS A 641 9.05 -17.79 0.28
CA LYS A 641 8.04 -18.05 -0.75
C LYS A 641 8.71 -18.68 -1.96
N LEU A 642 8.68 -20.01 -2.05
CA LEU A 642 9.20 -20.73 -3.21
C LEU A 642 8.14 -20.82 -4.31
N THR A 643 8.54 -20.64 -5.57
CA THR A 643 7.70 -20.95 -6.73
C THR A 643 8.48 -21.83 -7.69
N LEU A 644 7.99 -23.05 -7.90
CA LEU A 644 8.53 -23.96 -8.91
C LEU A 644 7.89 -23.65 -10.27
N ILE A 645 8.72 -23.53 -11.30
CA ILE A 645 8.28 -23.35 -12.69
C ILE A 645 8.66 -24.57 -13.53
N ASP A 646 7.83 -24.92 -14.49
CA ASP A 646 8.11 -25.94 -15.49
C ASP A 646 9.06 -25.42 -16.58
N GLN A 647 9.44 -26.31 -17.51
CA GLN A 647 10.29 -25.99 -18.67
C GLN A 647 9.71 -24.94 -19.62
N ASN A 648 8.41 -24.67 -19.54
CA ASN A 648 7.72 -23.66 -20.34
C ASN A 648 7.50 -22.34 -19.55
N GLY A 649 8.01 -22.26 -18.31
CA GLY A 649 7.84 -21.11 -17.42
C GLY A 649 6.48 -21.05 -16.72
N ASN A 650 5.65 -22.09 -16.84
CA ASN A 650 4.38 -22.16 -16.12
C ASN A 650 4.63 -22.57 -14.66
N PRO A 651 3.88 -22.01 -13.71
CA PRO A 651 3.99 -22.45 -12.33
C PRO A 651 3.53 -23.90 -12.19
N GLN A 652 4.26 -24.69 -11.42
CA GLN A 652 3.83 -26.03 -11.04
C GLN A 652 2.60 -25.95 -10.13
N PRO A 653 1.58 -26.80 -10.34
CA PRO A 653 0.47 -26.89 -9.41
C PRO A 653 0.94 -27.43 -8.04
N PRO A 654 0.17 -27.23 -6.97
CA PRO A 654 0.46 -27.76 -5.64
C PRO A 654 0.85 -29.25 -5.61
N SER A 655 0.22 -30.08 -6.45
CA SER A 655 0.53 -31.52 -6.58
C SER A 655 1.96 -31.79 -7.07
N GLY A 656 2.54 -30.85 -7.82
CA GLY A 656 3.94 -30.89 -8.21
C GLY A 656 4.87 -30.68 -7.01
N LEU A 657 4.56 -29.72 -6.13
CA LEU A 657 5.34 -29.49 -4.91
C LEU A 657 5.36 -30.72 -3.99
N THR A 658 4.19 -31.34 -3.76
CA THR A 658 4.07 -32.53 -2.90
C THR A 658 4.76 -33.78 -3.45
N THR A 659 5.18 -33.75 -4.72
CA THR A 659 5.97 -34.83 -5.32
C THR A 659 7.46 -34.68 -5.00
N TYR A 660 7.92 -33.45 -4.75
CA TYR A 660 9.34 -33.13 -4.58
C TYR A 660 9.73 -32.78 -3.15
N PHE A 661 8.77 -32.39 -2.31
CA PHE A 661 9.02 -31.96 -0.94
C PHE A 661 7.99 -32.53 0.05
N ASP A 662 8.40 -32.69 1.30
CA ASP A 662 7.60 -33.07 2.46
C ASP A 662 7.22 -31.86 3.35
N GLY A 663 7.78 -30.68 3.06
CA GLY A 663 7.51 -29.43 3.77
C GLY A 663 8.65 -28.99 4.69
N THR A 664 9.66 -29.85 4.89
CA THR A 664 10.79 -29.60 5.77
C THR A 664 11.72 -28.54 5.20
N VAL A 665 12.02 -27.52 6.00
CA VAL A 665 13.03 -26.49 5.67
C VAL A 665 14.09 -26.45 6.76
N ILE A 666 15.35 -26.67 6.39
CA ILE A 666 16.49 -26.58 7.30
C ILE A 666 17.51 -25.60 6.75
N GLN A 667 17.79 -24.53 7.50
CA GLN A 667 18.94 -23.67 7.24
C GLN A 667 20.19 -24.21 7.96
N PHE A 668 20.90 -25.13 7.32
CA PHE A 668 22.03 -25.86 7.91
C PHE A 668 23.32 -25.02 7.99
N ALA A 669 23.41 -23.97 7.18
CA ALA A 669 24.43 -22.93 7.27
C ALA A 669 23.81 -21.58 6.88
N PRO A 670 24.41 -20.42 7.22
CA PRO A 670 23.87 -19.12 6.85
C PRO A 670 23.57 -19.01 5.34
N GLY A 671 22.28 -18.80 5.02
CA GLY A 671 21.80 -18.65 3.64
C GLY A 671 21.76 -19.95 2.82
N GLN A 672 22.07 -21.10 3.42
CA GLN A 672 22.01 -22.41 2.77
C GLN A 672 20.84 -23.21 3.32
N LEU A 673 19.91 -23.53 2.43
CA LEU A 673 18.66 -24.20 2.76
C LEU A 673 18.68 -25.62 2.21
N SER A 674 18.16 -26.55 3.00
CA SER A 674 17.83 -27.92 2.61
C SER A 674 16.32 -28.05 2.69
N LEU A 675 15.69 -28.35 1.55
CA LEU A 675 14.26 -28.54 1.42
C LEU A 675 14.01 -30.04 1.23
N GLY A 676 13.35 -30.65 2.21
CA GLY A 676 12.96 -32.05 2.22
C GLY A 676 11.47 -32.16 2.03
#